data_AF-A0A1A8J9W2-F1
#
_entry.id   AF-A0A1A8J9W2-F1
#
_cell.length_a   1.000
_cell.length_b   1.000
_cell.length_c   1.000
_cell.angle_alpha   90.00
_cell.angle_beta   90.00
_cell.angle_gamma   90.00
#
_symmetry.space_group_name_H-M   'P 1'
#
loop_
_entity.id
_entity.type
_entity.pdbx_description
1 polymer ?
#
loop_
_entity_poly.entity_id
_entity_poly.type
_entity_poly.pdbx_seq_one_letter_code
_entity_poly.pdbx_strand_id
1 'polypeptide(L)'
;LVDYHASNNQQSAGEVNAYMEQENDWDRDLLLDPAWEKQQRKTFTAWCNSHLRKAGTQIENIEQDFRDGLKLMLLLEVISGERLPKPERGKMRVHKINNVNKALDFIASKGVKLVSIGAEEIVDGNAKMTLGMIWTIILRFAIQDISVEETSAKEGLLLWCQRKTAPYKNVNVQNFHISWKDGLAFNALIHRHRPDLIDYDSLRKDDPVTNLNNAFEVAEKHLDIPKMLDAEDIVGTLRPDEKAIMTYVSCFYHAFSGAQKAETAANRICKVLAVNQENEQMMEDYEKLASDLLEWIRRTIPWLEDRTQEKTVNDMQAKQEDFRDYRTVHKPPKVQEKCQLEISFNTLQTKLRLSNRPAFMPSEGRMVSDINSAWHTLEGAEKGYEEWILSEIRRLERLEHLAEKFHQKAAIHESWTDGKEAMLTQKDYETSTLSEVKALLRKHEAFESDLAAHQDRVEQIAAIAQELNELDYYDAASVNARCQKICDQWDTLGTLTHNRKDSLERTEKQLESIDELYLEYAKRAAPFNNWMEGAMEDLQDMFIVHNIDEIQGLITAHEQFKATLPEANKEREAIQSIQAEVQKIAQSNGIKLSGANPYTTITPESIDNKWEKAMAMVPQRDKALQGELNKQNSNDTLRATFATQANAVGAYIQAKMEEIGRISIEMNGTLEDQLTHLKEYQQTIMSYMPEINKLEGHHQHIQEALIFDNQYTSYTMEHLRVGWEQLLTTIARTINEVENQILTRDAKGISQEQLYEYRASFNHFDKDRGGALQPEEFKACLISLGYDVENDKTGDGEFNRIMGIVDPNGTGSVTFQAFIDFMSTETTDTDSADQVIASFKILAGDKNFITAEELRRELPPDQAEYCIARMAPYTGPDAAPGALDYMSFSTALYGESDL
;
A
#
# COMPACT_ATOMS: atom_id res chain seq x y z
N LEU A 1 12.75 49.40 35.46
CA LEU A 1 13.20 49.82 36.81
C LEU A 1 14.60 49.26 37.00
N VAL A 2 15.55 50.05 37.55
CA VAL A 2 16.77 49.60 38.27
C VAL A 2 17.64 48.60 37.46
N ASP A 3 18.65 49.00 36.68
CA ASP A 3 19.86 49.82 36.95
C ASP A 3 20.68 49.38 38.18
N TYR A 4 21.95 48.98 37.99
CA TYR A 4 23.09 49.82 38.39
C TYR A 4 24.47 49.36 37.86
N HIS A 5 25.31 50.37 37.55
CA HIS A 5 26.76 50.37 37.27
C HIS A 5 27.60 50.15 38.56
N ALA A 6 28.94 49.98 38.61
CA ALA A 6 30.05 49.66 37.68
C ALA A 6 31.29 49.23 38.55
N SER A 7 32.51 48.97 38.01
CA SER A 7 33.55 50.03 37.87
C SER A 7 34.86 49.55 37.21
N ASN A 8 35.38 50.37 36.28
CA ASN A 8 36.78 50.68 35.95
C ASN A 8 37.94 49.71 36.29
N ASN A 9 38.85 49.48 35.32
CA ASN A 9 39.88 50.49 34.99
C ASN A 9 40.49 50.34 33.57
N GLN A 10 41.43 51.23 33.18
CA GLN A 10 41.95 51.42 31.80
C GLN A 10 43.41 50.97 31.60
N GLN A 11 43.89 51.04 30.34
CA GLN A 11 45.31 51.17 29.90
C GLN A 11 46.21 49.92 30.07
N SER A 12 47.27 49.67 29.27
CA SER A 12 47.77 50.28 28.00
C SER A 12 48.61 49.25 27.23
N ALA A 13 49.06 49.58 26.01
CA ALA A 13 50.08 48.81 25.27
C ALA A 13 51.48 48.85 25.93
N GLY A 14 52.32 47.85 25.66
CA GLY A 14 53.71 47.81 26.11
C GLY A 14 54.52 46.64 25.53
N GLU A 15 55.59 46.95 24.81
CA GLU A 15 56.52 46.00 24.18
C GLU A 15 57.58 45.41 25.15
N VAL A 16 58.25 44.34 24.67
CA VAL A 16 59.69 44.05 24.87
C VAL A 16 60.19 43.40 26.18
N ASN A 17 60.99 42.34 25.98
CA ASN A 17 62.05 41.73 26.81
C ASN A 17 62.05 41.91 28.34
N ALA A 18 61.84 40.80 29.06
CA ALA A 18 62.87 40.10 29.87
C ALA A 18 62.29 38.73 30.37
N TYR A 19 63.06 37.70 30.73
CA TYR A 19 64.51 37.51 30.81
C TYR A 19 64.95 36.24 30.05
N MET A 20 66.18 36.23 29.53
CA MET A 20 66.94 34.97 29.41
C MET A 20 67.58 34.68 30.77
N GLU A 21 66.95 33.87 31.61
CA GLU A 21 67.68 33.20 32.69
C GLU A 21 68.35 31.95 32.12
N GLN A 22 69.65 32.05 31.91
CA GLN A 22 70.49 30.88 31.68
C GLN A 22 70.60 30.10 32.99
N GLU A 23 70.19 28.83 33.01
CA GLU A 23 70.62 27.88 34.04
C GLU A 23 72.12 27.59 33.88
N ASN A 24 72.95 28.56 34.27
CA ASN A 24 74.38 28.39 34.46
C ASN A 24 74.62 27.62 35.76
N ASP A 25 74.60 26.29 35.66
CA ASP A 25 75.29 25.40 36.59
C ASP A 25 76.09 24.36 35.78
N TRP A 26 76.91 23.56 36.45
CA TRP A 26 77.84 22.56 35.87
C TRP A 26 79.13 23.08 35.23
N ASP A 27 79.61 24.26 35.62
CA ASP A 27 81.03 24.61 35.41
C ASP A 27 81.91 23.98 36.51
N ARG A 28 82.11 22.66 36.39
CA ARG A 28 83.10 21.88 37.17
C ARG A 28 83.76 20.80 36.32
N ASP A 29 84.82 21.20 35.64
CA ASP A 29 85.78 20.29 35.00
C ASP A 29 86.53 19.47 36.07
N LEU A 30 86.21 18.17 36.18
CA LEU A 30 86.92 17.24 37.06
C LEU A 30 86.87 15.79 36.55
N LEU A 31 87.91 15.42 35.79
CA LEU A 31 88.18 14.09 35.20
C LEU A 31 87.16 13.62 34.14
N LEU A 32 87.64 13.56 32.89
CA LEU A 32 86.93 12.86 31.81
C LEU A 32 86.94 11.33 32.04
N ASP A 33 85.75 10.73 32.06
CA ASP A 33 85.58 9.27 31.92
C ASP A 33 85.34 8.91 30.44
N PRO A 34 86.20 8.08 29.80
CA PRO A 34 86.01 7.61 28.43
C PRO A 34 84.81 6.66 28.20
N ALA A 35 84.12 6.22 29.26
CA ALA A 35 83.05 5.20 29.18
C ALA A 35 81.94 5.55 28.17
N TRP A 36 81.48 6.80 28.11
CA TRP A 36 80.39 7.20 27.20
C TRP A 36 80.81 7.14 25.72
N GLU A 37 82.06 7.51 25.39
CA GLU A 37 82.60 7.41 24.03
C GLU A 37 82.72 5.94 23.60
N LYS A 38 83.08 5.04 24.53
CA LYS A 38 83.09 3.58 24.31
C LYS A 38 81.68 3.04 24.04
N GLN A 39 80.67 3.46 24.82
CA GLN A 39 79.29 3.00 24.66
C GLN A 39 78.65 3.49 23.35
N GLN A 40 78.79 4.78 23.01
CA GLN A 40 78.31 5.32 21.73
C GLN A 40 79.00 4.65 20.54
N ARG A 41 80.32 4.45 20.60
CA ARG A 41 81.09 3.75 19.54
C ARG A 41 80.52 2.36 19.23
N LYS A 42 80.27 1.53 20.24
CA LYS A 42 79.67 0.20 20.04
C LYS A 42 78.28 0.31 19.40
N THR A 43 77.40 1.09 20.03
CA THR A 43 75.99 1.22 19.63
C THR A 43 75.84 1.75 18.21
N PHE A 44 76.57 2.80 17.86
CA PHE A 44 76.51 3.41 16.54
C PHE A 44 77.18 2.53 15.47
N THR A 45 78.21 1.73 15.82
CA THR A 45 78.79 0.74 14.90
C THR A 45 77.78 -0.37 14.59
N ALA A 46 77.11 -0.91 15.61
CA ALA A 46 76.07 -1.93 15.45
C ALA A 46 74.84 -1.40 14.69
N TRP A 47 74.42 -0.16 14.95
CA TRP A 47 73.34 0.50 14.19
C TRP A 47 73.72 0.70 12.71
N CYS A 48 74.91 1.24 12.41
CA CYS A 48 75.39 1.34 11.03
C CYS A 48 75.40 -0.03 10.33
N ASN A 49 75.82 -1.09 11.02
CA ASN A 49 75.85 -2.44 10.47
C ASN A 49 74.44 -3.07 10.29
N SER A 50 73.44 -2.72 11.11
CA SER A 50 72.06 -3.19 10.95
C SER A 50 71.41 -2.72 9.63
N HIS A 51 71.87 -1.57 9.12
CA HIS A 51 71.52 -1.04 7.81
C HIS A 51 72.49 -1.52 6.72
N LEU A 52 73.81 -1.40 6.89
CA LEU A 52 74.80 -1.78 5.87
C LEU A 52 74.78 -3.28 5.51
N ARG A 53 74.31 -4.17 6.40
CA ARG A 53 74.06 -5.59 6.07
C ARG A 53 73.11 -5.76 4.88
N LYS A 54 72.13 -4.86 4.71
CA LYS A 54 71.18 -4.84 3.58
C LYS A 54 71.86 -4.52 2.24
N ALA A 55 73.02 -3.87 2.28
CA ALA A 55 73.86 -3.58 1.12
C ALA A 55 75.11 -4.47 1.03
N GLY A 56 75.19 -5.55 1.83
CA GLY A 56 76.28 -6.52 1.79
C GLY A 56 77.63 -6.01 2.29
N THR A 57 77.67 -5.04 3.21
CA THR A 57 78.91 -4.52 3.78
C THR A 57 78.79 -4.22 5.28
N GLN A 58 79.92 -3.95 5.93
CA GLN A 58 80.00 -3.66 7.38
C GLN A 58 81.18 -2.73 7.72
N ILE A 59 81.16 -2.18 8.92
CA ILE A 59 82.25 -1.45 9.57
C ILE A 59 82.74 -2.17 10.83
N GLU A 60 84.04 -2.10 11.08
CA GLU A 60 84.72 -2.67 12.25
C GLU A 60 85.18 -1.55 13.21
N ASN A 61 85.65 -0.42 12.67
CA ASN A 61 86.01 0.76 13.45
C ASN A 61 85.44 2.02 12.80
N ILE A 62 84.38 2.54 13.41
CA ILE A 62 83.62 3.73 12.97
C ILE A 62 84.50 4.96 12.70
N GLU A 63 85.62 5.12 13.41
CA GLU A 63 86.57 6.25 13.27
C GLU A 63 87.52 6.10 12.07
N GLN A 64 87.64 4.89 11.52
CA GLN A 64 88.56 4.56 10.42
C GLN A 64 87.81 4.27 9.13
N ASP A 65 86.70 3.52 9.24
CA ASP A 65 85.88 3.05 8.12
C ASP A 65 85.11 4.16 7.39
N PHE A 66 84.76 5.27 8.07
CA PHE A 66 84.10 6.41 7.44
C PHE A 66 85.07 7.47 6.88
N ARG A 67 86.38 7.33 7.11
CA ARG A 67 87.39 8.32 6.71
C ARG A 67 87.57 8.50 5.20
N ASP A 68 86.99 7.63 4.36
CA ASP A 68 87.01 7.78 2.89
C ASP A 68 85.67 8.22 2.29
N GLY A 69 84.65 8.41 3.14
CA GLY A 69 83.28 8.76 2.77
C GLY A 69 82.47 7.65 2.09
N LEU A 70 83.08 6.56 1.62
CA LEU A 70 82.39 5.57 0.77
C LEU A 70 81.31 4.81 1.53
N LYS A 71 81.65 4.27 2.71
CA LYS A 71 80.69 3.55 3.57
C LYS A 71 79.64 4.49 4.17
N LEU A 72 79.98 5.77 4.37
CA LEU A 72 79.06 6.79 4.86
C LEU A 72 78.00 7.15 3.81
N MET A 73 78.42 7.38 2.56
CA MET A 73 77.49 7.64 1.46
C MET A 73 76.55 6.46 1.22
N LEU A 74 77.06 5.22 1.27
CA LEU A 74 76.23 4.02 1.13
C LEU A 74 75.24 3.83 2.29
N LEU A 75 75.64 4.15 3.53
CA LEU A 75 74.72 4.17 4.67
C LEU A 75 73.56 5.15 4.43
N LEU A 76 73.86 6.36 3.94
CA LEU A 76 72.85 7.37 3.61
C LEU A 76 71.90 6.91 2.50
N GLU A 77 72.38 6.23 1.45
CA GLU A 77 71.49 5.63 0.44
C GLU A 77 70.55 4.59 1.06
N VAL A 78 71.05 3.72 1.93
CA VAL A 78 70.27 2.61 2.52
C VAL A 78 69.21 3.10 3.53
N ILE A 79 69.48 4.16 4.29
CA ILE A 79 68.50 4.68 5.28
C ILE A 79 67.48 5.67 4.69
N SER A 80 67.77 6.27 3.53
CA SER A 80 66.88 7.23 2.85
C SER A 80 66.13 6.64 1.66
N GLY A 81 66.62 5.55 1.06
CA GLY A 81 66.13 5.01 -0.21
C GLY A 81 66.59 5.77 -1.45
N GLU A 82 67.26 6.91 -1.29
CA GLU A 82 67.71 7.78 -2.39
C GLU A 82 69.13 7.46 -2.85
N ARG A 83 69.47 7.83 -4.09
CA ARG A 83 70.84 7.67 -4.64
C ARG A 83 71.65 8.95 -4.49
N LEU A 84 72.87 8.83 -3.95
CA LEU A 84 73.79 9.95 -3.79
C LEU A 84 74.65 10.17 -5.05
N PRO A 85 75.27 11.35 -5.22
CA PRO A 85 76.20 11.60 -6.32
C PRO A 85 77.38 10.61 -6.33
N LYS A 86 77.86 10.22 -7.52
CA LYS A 86 78.88 9.17 -7.64
C LYS A 86 80.16 9.49 -6.84
N PRO A 87 80.65 8.54 -6.01
CA PRO A 87 81.84 8.75 -5.19
C PRO A 87 83.14 8.69 -6.01
N GLU A 88 84.15 9.42 -5.56
CA GLU A 88 85.50 9.41 -6.10
C GLU A 88 86.31 8.25 -5.49
N ARG A 89 86.99 7.48 -6.36
CA ARG A 89 87.74 6.26 -5.97
C ARG A 89 89.24 6.49 -5.77
N GLY A 90 89.68 7.75 -5.69
CA GLY A 90 91.10 8.11 -5.57
C GLY A 90 91.63 8.01 -4.13
N LYS A 91 92.88 7.59 -3.94
CA LYS A 91 93.46 7.35 -2.60
C LYS A 91 93.93 8.61 -1.86
N MET A 92 94.09 9.74 -2.54
CA MET A 92 94.55 11.01 -1.92
C MET A 92 93.48 11.62 -1.00
N ARG A 93 93.91 12.32 0.07
CA ARG A 93 93.04 12.96 1.09
C ARG A 93 91.92 13.83 0.49
N VAL A 94 92.18 14.55 -0.61
CA VAL A 94 91.18 15.39 -1.30
C VAL A 94 89.94 14.61 -1.79
N HIS A 95 90.10 13.41 -2.37
CA HIS A 95 88.95 12.62 -2.83
C HIS A 95 88.10 12.12 -1.66
N LYS A 96 88.74 11.83 -0.52
CA LYS A 96 88.06 11.44 0.72
C LYS A 96 87.21 12.59 1.26
N ILE A 97 87.78 13.81 1.27
CA ILE A 97 87.07 15.04 1.63
C ILE A 97 85.89 15.28 0.69
N ASN A 98 86.07 15.12 -0.62
CA ASN A 98 84.99 15.25 -1.60
C ASN A 98 83.84 14.25 -1.38
N ASN A 99 84.14 13.00 -0.99
CA ASN A 99 83.13 12.00 -0.66
C ASN A 99 82.40 12.32 0.65
N VAL A 100 83.12 12.74 1.69
CA VAL A 100 82.50 13.16 2.95
C VAL A 100 81.67 14.43 2.77
N ASN A 101 82.12 15.41 1.99
CA ASN A 101 81.32 16.59 1.64
C ASN A 101 79.99 16.19 0.98
N LYS A 102 79.99 15.32 -0.05
CA LYS A 102 78.75 14.80 -0.68
C LYS A 102 77.80 14.14 0.33
N ALA A 103 78.33 13.48 1.36
CA ALA A 103 77.53 12.92 2.44
C ALA A 103 76.97 14.00 3.40
N LEU A 104 77.79 14.96 3.82
CA LEU A 104 77.39 16.07 4.68
C LEU A 104 76.37 17.01 3.99
N ASP A 105 76.54 17.29 2.70
CA ASP A 105 75.61 18.06 1.86
C ASP A 105 74.24 17.36 1.78
N PHE A 106 74.23 16.02 1.65
CA PHE A 106 73.00 15.23 1.68
C PHE A 106 72.33 15.28 3.07
N ILE A 107 73.11 15.13 4.14
CA ILE A 107 72.61 15.22 5.53
C ILE A 107 72.00 16.61 5.79
N ALA A 108 72.66 17.69 5.34
CA ALA A 108 72.18 19.05 5.46
C ALA A 108 70.89 19.28 4.65
N SER A 109 70.79 18.75 3.42
CA SER A 109 69.58 18.89 2.58
C SER A 109 68.36 18.18 3.19
N LYS A 110 68.56 17.16 4.02
CA LYS A 110 67.50 16.47 4.79
C LYS A 110 67.14 17.19 6.10
N GLY A 111 67.62 18.42 6.31
CA GLY A 111 67.21 19.32 7.40
C GLY A 111 68.08 19.26 8.65
N VAL A 112 69.25 18.60 8.60
CA VAL A 112 70.13 18.44 9.77
C VAL A 112 71.09 19.62 9.91
N LYS A 113 71.08 20.28 11.08
CA LYS A 113 72.02 21.36 11.41
C LYS A 113 73.37 20.80 11.85
N LEU A 114 74.30 20.67 10.90
CA LEU A 114 75.70 20.26 11.13
C LEU A 114 76.53 21.40 11.77
N VAL A 115 76.31 21.66 13.05
CA VAL A 115 77.11 22.65 13.81
C VAL A 115 78.47 22.05 14.18
N SER A 116 79.55 22.75 13.83
CA SER A 116 80.95 22.40 14.13
C SER A 116 81.48 21.07 13.56
N ILE A 117 80.77 20.40 12.64
CA ILE A 117 81.23 19.18 11.97
C ILE A 117 81.64 19.51 10.54
N GLY A 118 82.94 19.41 10.24
CA GLY A 118 83.50 19.57 8.89
C GLY A 118 84.06 18.26 8.32
N ALA A 119 84.11 18.13 6.99
CA ALA A 119 84.62 16.91 6.34
C ALA A 119 86.09 16.59 6.67
N GLU A 120 86.92 17.63 6.88
CA GLU A 120 88.32 17.50 7.34
C GLU A 120 88.41 16.63 8.62
N GLU A 121 87.55 16.90 9.61
CA GLU A 121 87.52 16.19 10.91
C GLU A 121 87.22 14.69 10.76
N ILE A 122 86.27 14.35 9.89
CA ILE A 122 85.88 12.96 9.62
C ILE A 122 86.99 12.24 8.84
N VAL A 123 87.64 12.91 7.87
CA VAL A 123 88.73 12.32 7.07
C VAL A 123 90.02 12.15 7.88
N ASP A 124 90.28 13.04 8.85
CA ASP A 124 91.42 12.91 9.76
C ASP A 124 91.16 11.96 10.94
N GLY A 125 89.89 11.60 11.19
CA GLY A 125 89.48 10.55 12.12
C GLY A 125 89.18 11.06 13.53
N ASN A 126 88.63 12.27 13.66
CA ASN A 126 88.21 12.81 14.96
C ASN A 126 87.03 12.00 15.51
N ALA A 127 87.29 11.26 16.59
CA ALA A 127 86.33 10.43 17.33
C ALA A 127 85.01 11.16 17.63
N LYS A 128 85.10 12.34 18.24
CA LYS A 128 83.95 13.10 18.74
C LYS A 128 83.09 13.66 17.62
N MET A 129 83.72 14.15 16.55
CA MET A 129 83.00 14.64 15.37
C MET A 129 82.35 13.49 14.60
N THR A 130 83.01 12.33 14.52
CA THR A 130 82.45 11.14 13.84
C THR A 130 81.25 10.58 14.59
N LEU A 131 81.33 10.40 15.91
CA LEU A 131 80.19 10.00 16.74
C LEU A 131 79.07 11.06 16.75
N GLY A 132 79.43 12.35 16.75
CA GLY A 132 78.48 13.46 16.64
C GLY A 132 77.68 13.45 15.33
N MET A 133 78.36 13.21 14.21
CA MET A 133 77.74 13.08 12.87
C MET A 133 76.81 11.86 12.79
N ILE A 134 77.25 10.69 13.26
CA ILE A 134 76.41 9.49 13.22
C ILE A 134 75.19 9.65 14.15
N TRP A 135 75.33 10.32 15.30
CA TRP A 135 74.18 10.68 16.13
C TRP A 135 73.17 11.57 15.41
N THR A 136 73.59 12.61 14.67
CA THR A 136 72.61 13.48 13.97
C THR A 136 71.90 12.76 12.84
N ILE A 137 72.55 11.79 12.20
CA ILE A 137 71.92 10.87 11.23
C ILE A 137 70.88 9.98 11.93
N ILE A 138 71.25 9.30 13.02
CA ILE A 138 70.31 8.45 13.78
C ILE A 138 69.11 9.27 14.26
N LEU A 139 69.37 10.43 14.85
CA LEU A 139 68.33 11.33 15.33
C LEU A 139 67.37 11.72 14.19
N ARG A 140 67.88 12.08 13.01
CA ARG A 140 67.03 12.48 11.88
C ARG A 140 66.22 11.33 11.28
N PHE A 141 66.87 10.22 10.94
CA PHE A 141 66.29 9.16 10.11
C PHE A 141 65.65 8.01 10.91
N ALA A 142 65.94 7.87 12.20
CA ALA A 142 65.40 6.78 13.03
C ALA A 142 64.61 7.26 14.26
N ILE A 143 64.60 8.57 14.56
CA ILE A 143 63.89 9.11 15.73
C ILE A 143 62.99 10.28 15.37
N GLN A 144 63.44 11.28 14.61
CA GLN A 144 62.74 12.57 14.44
C GLN A 144 61.35 12.47 13.81
N ASP A 145 61.09 11.44 13.00
CA ASP A 145 59.79 11.21 12.37
C ASP A 145 58.84 10.34 13.25
N ILE A 146 59.22 10.03 14.51
CA ILE A 146 58.36 9.40 15.52
C ILE A 146 57.49 10.48 16.17
N SER A 147 56.26 10.67 15.68
CA SER A 147 55.26 11.51 16.34
C SER A 147 54.26 10.67 17.16
N VAL A 148 53.95 11.15 18.37
CA VAL A 148 52.89 10.61 19.23
C VAL A 148 52.24 11.80 19.92
N GLU A 149 50.96 12.04 19.64
CA GLU A 149 50.16 13.13 20.24
C GLU A 149 50.85 14.50 20.17
N GLU A 150 51.35 14.87 18.99
CA GLU A 150 51.97 16.17 18.66
C GLU A 150 53.22 16.57 19.48
N THR A 151 53.68 15.71 20.40
CA THR A 151 54.92 15.90 21.18
C THR A 151 56.18 15.83 20.32
N SER A 152 57.30 16.41 20.81
CA SER A 152 58.57 16.33 20.07
C SER A 152 59.07 14.87 20.04
N ALA A 153 59.83 14.50 19.00
CA ALA A 153 60.15 13.10 18.73
C ALA A 153 60.83 12.33 19.87
N LYS A 154 61.64 13.00 20.71
CA LYS A 154 62.24 12.41 21.91
C LYS A 154 61.17 12.11 22.98
N GLU A 155 60.22 13.02 23.14
CA GLU A 155 59.12 12.92 24.10
C GLU A 155 58.07 11.93 23.62
N GLY A 156 57.75 11.89 22.33
CA GLY A 156 56.82 10.92 21.74
C GLY A 156 57.31 9.47 21.86
N LEU A 157 58.62 9.24 21.63
CA LEU A 157 59.24 7.93 21.90
C LEU A 157 59.21 7.59 23.39
N LEU A 158 59.43 8.56 24.29
CA LEU A 158 59.40 8.35 25.74
C LEU A 158 57.97 8.04 26.23
N LEU A 159 56.97 8.77 25.73
CA LEU A 159 55.55 8.60 26.03
C LEU A 159 55.03 7.25 25.51
N TRP A 160 55.48 6.82 24.32
CA TRP A 160 55.21 5.46 23.83
C TRP A 160 55.78 4.40 24.76
N CYS A 161 57.04 4.55 25.21
CA CYS A 161 57.64 3.65 26.19
C CYS A 161 56.80 3.60 27.47
N GLN A 162 56.54 4.76 28.08
CA GLN A 162 55.74 4.91 29.29
C GLN A 162 54.38 4.23 29.18
N ARG A 163 53.61 4.48 28.11
CA ARG A 163 52.28 3.90 27.92
C ARG A 163 52.31 2.39 27.73
N LYS A 164 53.31 1.86 27.02
CA LYS A 164 53.46 0.41 26.81
C LYS A 164 53.98 -0.28 28.09
N THR A 165 54.80 0.38 28.92
CA THR A 165 55.27 -0.16 30.21
C THR A 165 54.38 0.14 31.41
N ALA A 166 53.38 1.03 31.31
CA ALA A 166 52.52 1.44 32.43
C ALA A 166 51.83 0.30 33.22
N PRO A 167 51.46 -0.85 32.62
CA PRO A 167 50.91 -1.98 33.39
C PRO A 167 51.90 -2.64 34.36
N TYR A 168 53.21 -2.49 34.15
CA TYR A 168 54.24 -3.22 34.88
C TYR A 168 54.73 -2.42 36.10
N LYS A 169 54.17 -2.75 37.28
CA LYS A 169 54.40 -2.04 38.55
C LYS A 169 55.88 -1.93 38.99
N ASN A 170 56.78 -2.73 38.43
CA ASN A 170 58.22 -2.72 38.71
C ASN A 170 59.05 -1.82 37.76
N VAL A 171 58.43 -1.24 36.72
CA VAL A 171 59.07 -0.40 35.69
C VAL A 171 58.53 1.04 35.75
N ASN A 172 59.44 2.01 35.67
CA ASN A 172 59.10 3.45 35.62
C ASN A 172 60.06 4.17 34.66
N VAL A 173 59.61 4.41 33.43
CA VAL A 173 60.43 5.01 32.36
C VAL A 173 60.30 6.53 32.38
N GLN A 174 61.32 7.23 32.90
CA GLN A 174 61.34 8.69 33.03
C GLN A 174 62.41 9.37 32.18
N ASN A 175 63.39 8.62 31.69
CA ASN A 175 64.52 9.10 30.89
C ASN A 175 65.11 7.94 30.08
N PHE A 176 65.96 8.25 29.10
CA PHE A 176 66.68 7.22 28.33
C PHE A 176 68.07 6.88 28.92
N HIS A 177 68.26 6.95 30.24
CA HIS A 177 69.54 6.54 30.86
C HIS A 177 69.38 5.63 32.07
N ILE A 178 68.91 6.15 33.20
CA ILE A 178 68.85 5.41 34.48
C ILE A 178 67.62 4.49 34.52
N SER A 179 66.50 4.89 33.93
CA SER A 179 65.25 4.09 33.90
C SER A 179 65.36 2.75 33.16
N TRP A 180 66.43 2.52 32.40
CA TRP A 180 66.66 1.30 31.62
C TRP A 180 67.74 0.41 32.24
N LYS A 181 68.43 0.88 33.28
CA LYS A 181 69.64 0.25 33.84
C LYS A 181 69.37 -1.10 34.51
N ASP A 182 68.14 -1.37 34.93
CA ASP A 182 67.74 -2.67 35.52
C ASP A 182 67.28 -3.72 34.49
N GLY A 183 67.23 -3.36 33.19
CA GLY A 183 66.79 -4.23 32.10
C GLY A 183 65.28 -4.53 32.05
N LEU A 184 64.52 -4.26 33.11
CA LEU A 184 63.09 -4.61 33.18
C LEU A 184 62.28 -3.85 32.13
N ALA A 185 62.63 -2.59 31.86
CA ALA A 185 61.96 -1.76 30.84
C ALA A 185 62.03 -2.36 29.41
N PHE A 186 63.16 -2.96 29.03
CA PHE A 186 63.28 -3.62 27.72
C PHE A 186 62.42 -4.90 27.65
N ASN A 187 62.49 -5.75 28.68
CA ASN A 187 61.68 -6.97 28.75
C ASN A 187 60.17 -6.65 28.76
N ALA A 188 59.75 -5.61 29.48
CA ALA A 188 58.36 -5.15 29.54
C ALA A 188 57.83 -4.67 28.18
N LEU A 189 58.66 -3.98 27.38
CA LEU A 189 58.28 -3.56 26.03
C LEU A 189 58.12 -4.75 25.07
N ILE A 190 59.00 -5.75 25.15
CA ILE A 190 58.88 -6.97 24.34
C ILE A 190 57.62 -7.73 24.76
N HIS A 191 57.48 -8.08 26.05
CA HIS A 191 56.33 -8.81 26.58
C HIS A 191 54.98 -8.09 26.31
N ARG A 192 54.96 -6.74 26.26
CA ARG A 192 53.73 -5.99 25.97
C ARG A 192 53.19 -6.20 24.55
N HIS A 193 54.06 -6.50 23.59
CA HIS A 193 53.70 -6.70 22.17
C HIS A 193 53.77 -8.17 21.74
N ARG A 194 54.66 -8.95 22.37
CA ARG A 194 54.92 -10.36 22.13
C ARG A 194 55.11 -11.08 23.48
N PRO A 195 54.00 -11.34 24.21
CA PRO A 195 54.08 -12.01 25.51
C PRO A 195 54.55 -13.46 25.40
N ASP A 196 54.46 -14.05 24.20
CA ASP A 196 54.96 -15.38 23.85
C ASP A 196 56.50 -15.50 23.89
N LEU A 197 57.24 -14.40 23.95
CA LEU A 197 58.71 -14.38 23.86
C LEU A 197 59.45 -14.13 25.19
N ILE A 198 58.76 -13.79 26.28
CA ILE A 198 59.37 -13.37 27.56
C ILE A 198 58.55 -13.91 28.74
N ASP A 199 59.13 -14.74 29.60
CA ASP A 199 58.57 -14.99 30.95
C ASP A 199 58.90 -13.80 31.86
N TYR A 200 58.00 -12.82 31.93
CA TYR A 200 58.23 -11.59 32.68
C TYR A 200 58.21 -11.77 34.20
N ASP A 201 57.44 -12.73 34.72
CA ASP A 201 57.31 -12.99 36.16
C ASP A 201 58.57 -13.66 36.75
N SER A 202 59.40 -14.28 35.90
CA SER A 202 60.72 -14.80 36.29
C SER A 202 61.76 -13.71 36.63
N LEU A 203 61.59 -12.49 36.12
CA LEU A 203 62.61 -11.44 36.10
C LEU A 203 62.69 -10.66 37.42
N ARG A 204 63.91 -10.25 37.83
CA ARG A 204 64.15 -9.58 39.12
C ARG A 204 65.04 -8.36 39.00
N LYS A 205 64.74 -7.32 39.78
CA LYS A 205 65.42 -6.01 39.73
C LYS A 205 66.87 -6.05 40.26
N ASP A 206 67.22 -7.07 41.04
CA ASP A 206 68.55 -7.28 41.63
C ASP A 206 69.55 -7.98 40.68
N ASP A 207 69.10 -8.56 39.56
CA ASP A 207 69.96 -9.06 38.47
C ASP A 207 69.78 -8.27 37.16
N PRO A 208 70.36 -7.05 37.06
CA PRO A 208 70.21 -6.21 35.88
C PRO A 208 70.94 -6.78 34.65
N VAL A 209 72.01 -7.57 34.85
CA VAL A 209 72.84 -8.09 33.74
C VAL A 209 72.09 -9.18 32.99
N THR A 210 71.48 -10.13 33.70
CA THR A 210 70.65 -11.18 33.09
C THR A 210 69.42 -10.59 32.41
N ASN A 211 68.73 -9.62 33.05
CA ASN A 211 67.57 -8.95 32.45
C ASN A 211 67.92 -8.28 31.10
N LEU A 212 69.01 -7.52 31.06
CA LEU A 212 69.45 -6.84 29.84
C LEU A 212 69.81 -7.84 28.73
N ASN A 213 70.64 -8.84 29.04
CA ASN A 213 71.04 -9.87 28.07
C ASN A 213 69.84 -10.68 27.55
N ASN A 214 68.85 -11.01 28.38
CA ASN A 214 67.64 -11.71 27.96
C ASN A 214 66.86 -10.91 26.89
N ALA A 215 66.58 -9.63 27.16
CA ALA A 215 65.89 -8.77 26.20
C ALA A 215 66.69 -8.61 24.89
N PHE A 216 68.01 -8.47 24.99
CA PHE A 216 68.89 -8.29 23.83
C PHE A 216 69.01 -9.58 22.98
N GLU A 217 68.99 -10.76 23.60
CA GLU A 217 68.94 -12.04 22.88
C GLU A 217 67.59 -12.30 22.21
N VAL A 218 66.48 -12.03 22.90
CA VAL A 218 65.14 -12.23 22.32
C VAL A 218 64.90 -11.26 21.15
N ALA A 219 65.35 -10.01 21.28
CA ALA A 219 65.27 -9.01 20.21
C ALA A 219 66.06 -9.41 18.96
N GLU A 220 67.27 -9.97 19.13
CA GLU A 220 68.09 -10.43 18.01
C GLU A 220 67.54 -11.71 17.36
N LYS A 221 67.11 -12.70 18.16
CA LYS A 221 66.63 -14.00 17.67
C LYS A 221 65.23 -13.98 17.05
N HIS A 222 64.34 -13.11 17.54
CA HIS A 222 62.91 -13.16 17.20
C HIS A 222 62.34 -11.87 16.61
N LEU A 223 63.06 -10.73 16.69
CA LEU A 223 62.62 -9.44 16.15
C LEU A 223 63.58 -8.83 15.09
N ASP A 224 64.68 -9.52 14.76
CA ASP A 224 65.77 -9.04 13.88
C ASP A 224 66.42 -7.69 14.28
N ILE A 225 66.29 -7.35 15.57
CA ILE A 225 66.92 -6.17 16.19
C ILE A 225 68.29 -6.61 16.75
N PRO A 226 69.42 -6.32 16.07
CA PRO A 226 70.73 -6.85 16.47
C PRO A 226 71.20 -6.23 17.79
N LYS A 227 72.04 -6.95 18.55
CA LYS A 227 72.57 -6.42 19.82
C LYS A 227 73.44 -5.17 19.59
N MET A 228 72.95 -4.01 20.00
CA MET A 228 73.69 -2.73 19.94
C MET A 228 74.27 -2.30 21.29
N LEU A 229 73.82 -2.90 22.39
CA LEU A 229 74.17 -2.54 23.76
C LEU A 229 74.72 -3.76 24.50
N ASP A 230 75.76 -3.55 25.32
CA ASP A 230 76.29 -4.57 26.22
C ASP A 230 75.79 -4.34 27.65
N ALA A 231 75.27 -5.39 28.29
CA ALA A 231 74.74 -5.30 29.65
C ALA A 231 75.79 -4.85 30.68
N GLU A 232 77.04 -5.31 30.54
CA GLU A 232 78.14 -4.96 31.45
C GLU A 232 78.47 -3.46 31.40
N ASP A 233 78.50 -2.85 30.21
CA ASP A 233 78.77 -1.42 30.05
C ASP A 233 77.62 -0.57 30.63
N ILE A 234 76.36 -1.00 30.46
CA ILE A 234 75.19 -0.33 31.08
C ILE A 234 75.23 -0.43 32.62
N VAL A 235 75.52 -1.59 33.17
CA VAL A 235 75.50 -1.81 34.63
C VAL A 235 76.71 -1.17 35.31
N GLY A 236 77.89 -1.24 34.70
CA GLY A 236 79.14 -0.67 35.22
C GLY A 236 79.17 0.87 35.24
N THR A 237 78.58 1.54 34.24
CA THR A 237 78.61 3.02 34.18
C THR A 237 77.57 3.65 35.11
N LEU A 238 77.95 4.69 35.88
CA LEU A 238 77.06 5.38 36.83
C LEU A 238 75.77 5.92 36.17
N ARG A 239 75.89 6.52 34.98
CA ARG A 239 74.79 6.95 34.12
C ARG A 239 75.01 6.39 32.71
N PRO A 240 74.20 5.41 32.26
CA PRO A 240 74.28 4.92 30.88
C PRO A 240 74.09 6.04 29.86
N ASP A 241 74.73 5.93 28.70
CA ASP A 241 74.64 6.95 27.65
C ASP A 241 73.21 7.05 27.06
N GLU A 242 72.68 8.28 27.05
CA GLU A 242 71.29 8.54 26.64
C GLU A 242 71.07 8.28 25.15
N LYS A 243 72.06 8.62 24.31
CA LYS A 243 71.98 8.49 22.87
C LYS A 243 71.97 7.02 22.46
N ALA A 244 72.84 6.22 23.06
CA ALA A 244 72.94 4.78 22.84
C ALA A 244 71.61 4.07 23.15
N ILE A 245 70.98 4.37 24.29
CA ILE A 245 69.69 3.79 24.65
C ILE A 245 68.58 4.30 23.72
N MET A 246 68.53 5.60 23.38
CA MET A 246 67.56 6.12 22.40
C MET A 246 67.66 5.43 21.04
N THR A 247 68.87 5.19 20.53
CA THR A 247 69.12 4.46 19.26
C THR A 247 68.57 3.03 19.30
N TYR A 248 68.71 2.33 20.42
CA TYR A 248 68.25 0.95 20.54
C TYR A 248 66.73 0.88 20.78
N VAL A 249 66.17 1.78 21.59
CA VAL A 249 64.72 1.84 21.87
C VAL A 249 63.91 2.24 20.64
N SER A 250 64.41 3.12 19.76
CA SER A 250 63.71 3.44 18.51
C SER A 250 63.63 2.26 17.54
N CYS A 251 64.58 1.31 17.58
CA CYS A 251 64.51 0.08 16.80
C CYS A 251 63.30 -0.80 17.22
N PHE A 252 63.01 -0.88 18.52
CA PHE A 252 61.78 -1.55 19.01
C PHE A 252 60.51 -0.79 18.62
N TYR A 253 60.52 0.55 18.65
CA TYR A 253 59.37 1.34 18.20
C TYR A 253 59.01 1.02 16.75
N HIS A 254 59.98 1.04 15.82
CA HIS A 254 59.72 0.78 14.41
C HIS A 254 59.26 -0.65 14.14
N ALA A 255 59.87 -1.63 14.81
CA ALA A 255 59.48 -3.05 14.69
C ALA A 255 58.01 -3.29 15.13
N PHE A 256 57.56 -2.67 16.23
CA PHE A 256 56.20 -2.87 16.73
C PHE A 256 55.15 -1.91 16.12
N SER A 257 55.55 -0.73 15.64
CA SER A 257 54.65 0.26 15.03
C SER A 257 54.15 -0.16 13.64
N GLY A 258 54.99 -0.87 12.86
CA GLY A 258 54.59 -1.42 11.56
C GLY A 258 53.48 -2.47 11.67
N ALA A 259 53.63 -3.44 12.58
CA ALA A 259 52.69 -4.55 12.74
C ALA A 259 51.26 -4.10 13.09
N GLN A 260 51.11 -3.15 14.01
CA GLN A 260 49.79 -2.67 14.45
C GLN A 260 49.01 -1.96 13.32
N LYS A 261 49.70 -1.36 12.34
CA LYS A 261 49.06 -0.75 11.16
C LYS A 261 48.51 -1.81 10.20
N ALA A 262 49.29 -2.86 9.92
CA ALA A 262 48.86 -3.98 9.08
C ALA A 262 47.63 -4.69 9.66
N GLU A 263 47.63 -5.01 10.97
CA GLU A 263 46.49 -5.63 11.67
C GLU A 263 45.21 -4.78 11.56
N THR A 264 45.32 -3.46 11.71
CA THR A 264 44.16 -2.55 11.63
C THR A 264 43.59 -2.48 10.20
N ALA A 265 44.46 -2.56 9.19
CA ALA A 265 44.08 -2.62 7.78
C ALA A 265 43.41 -3.96 7.42
N ALA A 266 44.00 -5.09 7.83
CA ALA A 266 43.44 -6.43 7.63
C ALA A 266 42.00 -6.54 8.16
N ASN A 267 41.76 -6.03 9.37
CA ASN A 267 40.43 -6.04 10.01
C ASN A 267 39.39 -5.18 9.29
N ARG A 268 39.78 -4.11 8.58
CA ARG A 268 38.86 -3.33 7.72
C ARG A 268 38.50 -4.12 6.47
N ILE A 269 39.50 -4.72 5.83
CA ILE A 269 39.34 -5.48 4.59
C ILE A 269 38.50 -6.73 4.79
N CYS A 270 38.74 -7.52 5.85
CA CYS A 270 37.93 -8.70 6.14
C CYS A 270 36.42 -8.38 6.28
N LYS A 271 36.06 -7.19 6.78
CA LYS A 271 34.66 -6.73 6.83
C LYS A 271 34.10 -6.41 5.45
N VAL A 272 34.86 -5.70 4.61
CA VAL A 272 34.44 -5.33 3.24
C VAL A 272 34.27 -6.56 2.36
N LEU A 273 35.17 -7.55 2.51
CA LEU A 273 35.17 -8.84 1.80
C LEU A 273 34.01 -9.74 2.23
N ALA A 274 33.78 -9.91 3.55
CA ALA A 274 32.67 -10.72 4.06
C ALA A 274 31.30 -10.21 3.55
N VAL A 275 31.10 -8.88 3.51
CA VAL A 275 29.91 -8.27 2.92
C VAL A 275 29.80 -8.56 1.41
N ASN A 276 30.92 -8.70 0.68
CA ASN A 276 30.87 -9.07 -0.74
C ASN A 276 30.53 -10.55 -0.94
N GLN A 277 31.14 -11.44 -0.18
CA GLN A 277 30.90 -12.88 -0.26
C GLN A 277 29.44 -13.26 0.06
N GLU A 278 28.84 -12.58 1.05
CA GLU A 278 27.42 -12.73 1.37
C GLU A 278 26.50 -12.21 0.25
N ASN A 279 26.91 -11.14 -0.45
CA ASN A 279 26.17 -10.62 -1.61
C ASN A 279 26.29 -11.54 -2.83
N GLU A 280 27.46 -12.18 -3.05
CA GLU A 280 27.65 -13.19 -4.09
C GLU A 280 26.73 -14.40 -3.89
N GLN A 281 26.62 -14.93 -2.66
CA GLN A 281 25.69 -16.02 -2.36
C GLN A 281 24.23 -15.65 -2.67
N MET A 282 23.80 -14.43 -2.31
CA MET A 282 22.44 -13.96 -2.62
C MET A 282 22.18 -13.77 -4.12
N MET A 283 23.20 -13.50 -4.93
CA MET A 283 23.08 -13.48 -6.40
C MET A 283 22.89 -14.89 -6.98
N GLU A 284 23.65 -15.89 -6.50
CA GLU A 284 23.50 -17.28 -6.93
C GLU A 284 22.15 -17.89 -6.51
N ASP A 285 21.71 -17.63 -5.28
CA ASP A 285 20.43 -18.11 -4.76
C ASP A 285 19.24 -17.52 -5.55
N TYR A 286 19.32 -16.24 -5.95
CA TYR A 286 18.35 -15.62 -6.85
C TYR A 286 18.32 -16.29 -8.23
N GLU A 287 19.48 -16.46 -8.89
CA GLU A 287 19.56 -17.04 -10.24
C GLU A 287 19.00 -18.46 -10.31
N LYS A 288 19.23 -19.25 -9.26
CA LYS A 288 18.69 -20.60 -9.13
C LYS A 288 17.18 -20.59 -8.97
N LEU A 289 16.65 -19.82 -8.01
CA LEU A 289 15.21 -19.71 -7.76
C LEU A 289 14.45 -19.17 -8.99
N ALA A 290 15.03 -18.22 -9.71
CA ALA A 290 14.52 -17.71 -10.98
C ALA A 290 14.42 -18.82 -12.05
N SER A 291 15.46 -19.66 -12.14
CA SER A 291 15.53 -20.73 -13.15
C SER A 291 14.48 -21.81 -12.90
N ASP A 292 14.36 -22.29 -11.65
CA ASP A 292 13.40 -23.33 -11.26
C ASP A 292 11.94 -22.87 -11.46
N LEU A 293 11.65 -21.61 -11.10
CA LEU A 293 10.32 -21.00 -11.29
C LEU A 293 9.98 -20.81 -12.78
N LEU A 294 10.93 -20.35 -13.59
CA LEU A 294 10.72 -20.15 -15.03
C LEU A 294 10.62 -21.48 -15.81
N GLU A 295 11.27 -22.57 -15.39
CA GLU A 295 10.99 -23.91 -15.95
C GLU A 295 9.57 -24.35 -15.61
N TRP A 296 9.15 -24.22 -14.34
CA TRP A 296 7.82 -24.62 -13.91
C TRP A 296 6.72 -23.89 -14.69
N ILE A 297 6.79 -22.56 -14.82
CA ILE A 297 5.81 -21.77 -15.61
C ILE A 297 5.70 -22.29 -17.05
N ARG A 298 6.85 -22.51 -17.73
CA ARG A 298 6.89 -22.99 -19.12
C ARG A 298 6.35 -24.41 -19.31
N ARG A 299 6.30 -25.22 -18.25
CA ARG A 299 5.72 -26.57 -18.27
C ARG A 299 4.23 -26.59 -17.91
N THR A 300 3.77 -25.64 -17.09
CA THR A 300 2.37 -25.54 -16.66
C THR A 300 1.47 -24.88 -17.71
N ILE A 301 1.95 -23.86 -18.44
CA ILE A 301 1.15 -23.15 -19.46
C ILE A 301 0.52 -24.10 -20.49
N PRO A 302 1.25 -25.03 -21.15
CA PRO A 302 0.64 -25.92 -22.15
C PRO A 302 -0.47 -26.85 -21.61
N TRP A 303 -0.45 -27.18 -20.31
CA TRP A 303 -1.54 -27.93 -19.67
C TRP A 303 -2.76 -27.04 -19.41
N LEU A 304 -2.54 -25.79 -18.99
CA LEU A 304 -3.60 -24.77 -18.87
C LEU A 304 -4.11 -24.24 -20.22
N GLU A 305 -3.46 -24.58 -21.34
CA GLU A 305 -3.88 -24.25 -22.71
C GLU A 305 -4.59 -25.42 -23.43
N ASP A 306 -4.66 -26.62 -22.84
CA ASP A 306 -5.46 -27.72 -23.39
C ASP A 306 -6.97 -27.41 -23.31
N ARG A 307 -7.68 -27.58 -24.43
CA ARG A 307 -9.13 -27.35 -24.58
C ARG A 307 -9.86 -28.59 -25.11
N THR A 308 -9.30 -29.78 -24.87
CA THR A 308 -9.93 -31.08 -25.19
C THR A 308 -11.32 -31.23 -24.54
N GLN A 309 -12.36 -31.17 -25.36
CA GLN A 309 -13.75 -31.38 -24.93
C GLN A 309 -13.98 -32.85 -24.55
N GLU A 310 -14.58 -33.07 -23.37
CA GLU A 310 -15.06 -34.39 -22.96
C GLU A 310 -16.56 -34.57 -23.21
N LYS A 311 -17.04 -35.81 -23.13
CA LYS A 311 -18.40 -36.17 -23.54
C LYS A 311 -19.43 -36.15 -22.43
N THR A 312 -19.02 -36.13 -21.16
CA THR A 312 -19.95 -36.12 -20.02
C THR A 312 -19.58 -35.05 -19.00
N VAL A 313 -20.58 -34.61 -18.23
CA VAL A 313 -20.39 -33.68 -17.11
C VAL A 313 -19.39 -34.24 -16.09
N ASN A 314 -19.40 -35.56 -15.85
CA ASN A 314 -18.51 -36.22 -14.89
C ASN A 314 -17.04 -36.15 -15.30
N ASP A 315 -16.73 -36.31 -16.59
CA ASP A 315 -15.36 -36.23 -17.12
C ASP A 315 -14.82 -34.79 -17.01
N MET A 316 -15.68 -33.79 -17.26
CA MET A 316 -15.33 -32.38 -17.05
C MET A 316 -15.20 -32.00 -15.57
N GLN A 317 -15.99 -32.61 -14.68
CA GLN A 317 -15.84 -32.46 -13.23
C GLN A 317 -14.52 -33.06 -12.72
N ALA A 318 -14.02 -34.15 -13.33
CA ALA A 318 -12.68 -34.66 -13.02
C ALA A 318 -11.60 -33.64 -13.40
N LYS A 319 -11.63 -33.06 -14.61
CA LYS A 319 -10.72 -31.96 -15.00
C LYS A 319 -10.84 -30.73 -14.08
N GLN A 320 -12.03 -30.47 -13.52
CA GLN A 320 -12.24 -29.40 -12.54
C GLN A 320 -11.58 -29.69 -11.19
N GLU A 321 -11.59 -30.95 -10.72
CA GLU A 321 -10.93 -31.33 -9.46
C GLU A 321 -9.39 -31.37 -9.61
N ASP A 322 -8.87 -31.82 -10.75
CA ASP A 322 -7.43 -31.68 -11.10
C ASP A 322 -7.00 -30.21 -11.08
N PHE A 323 -7.83 -29.31 -11.61
CA PHE A 323 -7.58 -27.86 -11.56
C PHE A 323 -7.73 -27.28 -10.14
N ARG A 324 -8.60 -27.85 -9.29
CA ARG A 324 -8.68 -27.49 -7.87
C ARG A 324 -7.39 -27.87 -7.14
N ASP A 325 -6.91 -29.11 -7.27
CA ASP A 325 -5.67 -29.58 -6.63
C ASP A 325 -4.45 -28.76 -7.08
N TYR A 326 -4.38 -28.44 -8.38
CA TYR A 326 -3.40 -27.48 -8.90
C TYR A 326 -3.44 -26.14 -8.13
N ARG A 327 -4.62 -25.57 -7.87
CA ARG A 327 -4.77 -24.27 -7.17
C ARG A 327 -4.59 -24.35 -5.66
N THR A 328 -4.88 -25.47 -5.01
CA THR A 328 -4.85 -25.62 -3.54
C THR A 328 -3.54 -26.23 -3.02
N VAL A 329 -2.86 -27.06 -3.81
CA VAL A 329 -1.64 -27.77 -3.40
C VAL A 329 -0.41 -27.30 -4.19
N HIS A 330 -0.50 -27.28 -5.52
CA HIS A 330 0.69 -27.09 -6.37
C HIS A 330 1.07 -25.62 -6.62
N LYS A 331 0.11 -24.73 -6.84
CA LYS A 331 0.36 -23.29 -7.07
C LYS A 331 0.81 -22.51 -5.83
N PRO A 332 0.23 -22.68 -4.62
CA PRO A 332 0.58 -21.85 -3.45
C PRO A 332 2.08 -21.76 -3.10
N PRO A 333 2.88 -22.85 -3.09
CA PRO A 333 4.32 -22.72 -2.84
C PRO A 333 5.03 -21.93 -3.95
N LYS A 334 4.56 -21.96 -5.20
CA LYS A 334 5.14 -21.17 -6.31
C LYS A 334 4.81 -19.68 -6.22
N VAL A 335 3.67 -19.30 -5.62
CA VAL A 335 3.40 -17.92 -5.22
C VAL A 335 4.41 -17.45 -4.16
N GLN A 336 4.70 -18.30 -3.17
CA GLN A 336 5.68 -17.99 -2.13
C GLN A 336 7.11 -17.90 -2.69
N GLU A 337 7.51 -18.79 -3.60
CA GLU A 337 8.81 -18.72 -4.30
C GLU A 337 8.95 -17.42 -5.11
N LYS A 338 7.92 -17.00 -5.85
CA LYS A 338 7.92 -15.71 -6.56
C LYS A 338 8.12 -14.53 -5.59
N CYS A 339 7.35 -14.50 -4.49
CA CYS A 339 7.44 -13.44 -3.49
C CYS A 339 8.82 -13.42 -2.81
N GLN A 340 9.37 -14.59 -2.46
CA GLN A 340 10.71 -14.72 -1.90
C GLN A 340 11.79 -14.22 -2.87
N LEU A 341 11.64 -14.47 -4.17
CA LEU A 341 12.54 -13.99 -5.21
C LEU A 341 12.52 -12.45 -5.31
N GLU A 342 11.34 -11.83 -5.31
CA GLU A 342 11.17 -10.37 -5.31
C GLU A 342 11.72 -9.72 -4.04
N ILE A 343 11.50 -10.33 -2.86
CA ILE A 343 12.10 -9.89 -1.60
C ILE A 343 13.62 -9.97 -1.67
N SER A 344 14.17 -11.11 -2.10
CA SER A 344 15.63 -11.34 -2.16
C SER A 344 16.32 -10.34 -3.09
N PHE A 345 15.72 -10.04 -4.24
CA PHE A 345 16.20 -9.01 -5.16
C PHE A 345 16.18 -7.60 -4.52
N ASN A 346 15.07 -7.20 -3.89
CA ASN A 346 14.94 -5.88 -3.26
C ASN A 346 15.88 -5.70 -2.06
N THR A 347 16.07 -6.75 -1.25
CA THR A 347 17.03 -6.79 -0.14
C THR A 347 18.47 -6.67 -0.66
N LEU A 348 18.86 -7.47 -1.65
CA LEU A 348 20.19 -7.42 -2.27
C LEU A 348 20.47 -6.05 -2.90
N GLN A 349 19.54 -5.53 -3.71
CA GLN A 349 19.68 -4.23 -4.37
C GLN A 349 19.75 -3.07 -3.37
N THR A 350 19.03 -3.15 -2.25
CA THR A 350 19.13 -2.17 -1.16
C THR A 350 20.44 -2.30 -0.40
N LYS A 351 20.93 -3.51 -0.14
CA LYS A 351 22.21 -3.77 0.54
C LYS A 351 23.40 -3.32 -0.29
N LEU A 352 23.36 -3.52 -1.61
CA LEU A 352 24.34 -3.00 -2.56
C LEU A 352 24.33 -1.46 -2.57
N ARG A 353 23.15 -0.83 -2.69
CA ARG A 353 23.00 0.63 -2.64
C ARG A 353 23.53 1.25 -1.34
N LEU A 354 23.13 0.71 -0.18
CA LEU A 354 23.60 1.18 1.14
C LEU A 354 25.10 0.94 1.38
N SER A 355 25.71 0.03 0.62
CA SER A 355 27.15 -0.23 0.65
C SER A 355 27.91 0.51 -0.47
N ASN A 356 27.26 1.43 -1.20
CA ASN A 356 27.77 2.13 -2.38
C ASN A 356 28.40 1.18 -3.42
N ARG A 357 27.68 0.11 -3.79
CA ARG A 357 28.15 -0.90 -4.77
C ARG A 357 27.28 -0.93 -6.03
N PRO A 358 27.78 -1.46 -7.17
CA PRO A 358 27.00 -1.66 -8.39
C PRO A 358 25.69 -2.40 -8.17
N ALA A 359 24.68 -2.05 -8.97
CA ALA A 359 23.39 -2.74 -9.01
C ALA A 359 23.55 -4.20 -9.49
N PHE A 360 22.76 -5.11 -8.92
CA PHE A 360 22.70 -6.48 -9.44
C PHE A 360 21.81 -6.54 -10.69
N MET A 361 22.36 -7.05 -11.79
CA MET A 361 21.62 -7.39 -13.00
C MET A 361 21.70 -8.91 -13.24
N PRO A 362 20.57 -9.65 -13.14
CA PRO A 362 20.53 -11.08 -13.45
C PRO A 362 20.87 -11.38 -14.92
N SER A 363 21.13 -12.66 -15.22
CA SER A 363 21.30 -13.11 -16.62
C SER A 363 20.07 -12.80 -17.48
N GLU A 364 20.29 -12.65 -18.79
CA GLU A 364 19.24 -12.35 -19.78
C GLU A 364 18.03 -13.30 -19.67
N GLY A 365 16.82 -12.74 -19.58
CA GLY A 365 15.58 -13.50 -19.42
C GLY A 365 15.27 -13.97 -17.98
N ARG A 366 16.07 -13.56 -16.98
CA ARG A 366 15.85 -13.83 -15.54
C ARG A 366 15.56 -12.57 -14.71
N MET A 367 15.24 -11.44 -15.34
CA MET A 367 14.90 -10.23 -14.58
C MET A 367 13.53 -10.37 -13.90
N VAL A 368 13.31 -9.63 -12.82
CA VAL A 368 12.02 -9.61 -12.10
C VAL A 368 10.85 -9.19 -13.03
N SER A 369 11.12 -8.36 -14.05
CA SER A 369 10.18 -8.03 -15.13
C SER A 369 9.75 -9.23 -15.98
N ASP A 370 10.70 -10.10 -16.29
CA ASP A 370 10.54 -11.22 -17.22
C ASP A 370 9.75 -12.33 -16.50
N ILE A 371 10.10 -12.56 -15.23
CA ILE A 371 9.39 -13.45 -14.31
C ILE A 371 7.94 -12.97 -14.10
N ASN A 372 7.72 -11.66 -13.91
CA ASN A 372 6.35 -11.12 -13.79
C ASN A 372 5.56 -11.24 -15.10
N SER A 373 6.21 -11.06 -16.25
CA SER A 373 5.57 -11.20 -17.57
C SER A 373 5.19 -12.67 -17.87
N ALA A 374 6.07 -13.61 -17.55
CA ALA A 374 5.79 -15.05 -17.62
C ALA A 374 4.69 -15.47 -16.62
N TRP A 375 4.70 -14.89 -15.42
CA TRP A 375 3.67 -15.13 -14.41
C TRP A 375 2.29 -14.59 -14.81
N HIS A 376 2.21 -13.38 -15.40
CA HIS A 376 0.95 -12.87 -15.95
C HIS A 376 0.44 -13.68 -17.15
N THR A 377 1.35 -14.28 -17.95
CA THR A 377 0.95 -15.20 -19.02
C THR A 377 0.34 -16.48 -18.43
N LEU A 378 0.90 -17.01 -17.34
CA LEU A 378 0.32 -18.13 -16.58
C LEU A 378 -1.07 -17.77 -16.02
N GLU A 379 -1.23 -16.59 -15.40
CA GLU A 379 -2.52 -16.13 -14.87
C GLU A 379 -3.58 -15.93 -15.97
N GLY A 380 -3.17 -15.49 -17.17
CA GLY A 380 -4.03 -15.46 -18.35
C GLY A 380 -4.49 -16.84 -18.80
N ALA A 381 -3.58 -17.82 -18.85
CA ALA A 381 -3.89 -19.20 -19.19
C ALA A 381 -4.82 -19.85 -18.14
N GLU A 382 -4.56 -19.65 -16.84
CA GLU A 382 -5.43 -20.11 -15.75
C GLU A 382 -6.85 -19.56 -15.87
N LYS A 383 -6.99 -18.24 -16.07
CA LYS A 383 -8.30 -17.60 -16.23
C LYS A 383 -9.05 -18.18 -17.43
N GLY A 384 -8.36 -18.30 -18.57
CA GLY A 384 -8.94 -18.88 -19.78
C GLY A 384 -9.28 -20.38 -19.67
N TYR A 385 -8.68 -21.10 -18.71
CA TYR A 385 -9.00 -22.50 -18.41
C TYR A 385 -10.19 -22.60 -17.44
N GLU A 386 -10.23 -21.77 -16.40
CA GLU A 386 -11.36 -21.66 -15.47
C GLU A 386 -12.65 -21.24 -16.19
N GLU A 387 -12.59 -20.20 -17.02
CA GLU A 387 -13.74 -19.75 -17.83
C GLU A 387 -14.20 -20.84 -18.81
N TRP A 388 -13.26 -21.57 -19.44
CA TRP A 388 -13.57 -22.67 -20.35
C TRP A 388 -14.25 -23.86 -19.65
N ILE A 389 -13.64 -24.44 -18.60
CA ILE A 389 -14.21 -25.57 -17.84
C ILE A 389 -15.62 -25.22 -17.38
N LEU A 390 -15.81 -24.04 -16.77
CA LEU A 390 -17.11 -23.62 -16.26
C LEU A 390 -18.12 -23.37 -17.38
N SER A 391 -17.70 -22.92 -18.57
CA SER A 391 -18.58 -22.79 -19.73
C SER A 391 -19.03 -24.14 -20.29
N GLU A 392 -18.12 -25.12 -20.35
CA GLU A 392 -18.37 -26.43 -20.94
C GLU A 392 -19.18 -27.34 -20.02
N ILE A 393 -18.93 -27.30 -18.70
CA ILE A 393 -19.80 -27.96 -17.71
C ILE A 393 -21.25 -27.45 -17.85
N ARG A 394 -21.45 -26.13 -17.88
CA ARG A 394 -22.79 -25.53 -18.06
C ARG A 394 -23.42 -25.89 -19.42
N ARG A 395 -22.62 -26.06 -20.48
CA ARG A 395 -23.10 -26.50 -21.80
C ARG A 395 -23.62 -27.95 -21.73
N LEU A 396 -22.86 -28.84 -21.09
CA LEU A 396 -23.22 -30.25 -20.94
C LEU A 396 -24.42 -30.45 -20.00
N GLU A 397 -24.48 -29.73 -18.87
CA GLU A 397 -25.65 -29.71 -17.97
C GLU A 397 -26.92 -29.20 -18.68
N ARG A 398 -26.81 -28.15 -19.50
CA ARG A 398 -27.92 -27.64 -20.33
C ARG A 398 -28.37 -28.68 -21.35
N LEU A 399 -27.44 -29.34 -22.04
CA LEU A 399 -27.75 -30.41 -23.00
C LEU A 399 -28.49 -31.59 -22.34
N GLU A 400 -28.03 -32.06 -21.18
CA GLU A 400 -28.69 -33.15 -20.44
C GLU A 400 -30.10 -32.76 -20.00
N HIS A 401 -30.27 -31.55 -19.45
CA HIS A 401 -31.58 -31.04 -19.05
C HIS A 401 -32.54 -30.85 -20.25
N LEU A 402 -32.07 -30.31 -21.37
CA LEU A 402 -32.87 -30.13 -22.59
C LEU A 402 -33.29 -31.48 -23.20
N ALA A 403 -32.40 -32.47 -23.23
CA ALA A 403 -32.69 -33.79 -23.76
C ALA A 403 -33.78 -34.49 -22.94
N GLU A 404 -33.66 -34.53 -21.61
CA GLU A 404 -34.69 -35.11 -20.73
C GLU A 404 -36.03 -34.35 -20.86
N LYS A 405 -35.98 -33.01 -20.90
CA LYS A 405 -37.16 -32.15 -21.11
C LYS A 405 -37.83 -32.40 -22.46
N PHE A 406 -37.08 -32.69 -23.52
CA PHE A 406 -37.60 -33.14 -24.83
C PHE A 406 -38.26 -34.52 -24.70
N HIS A 407 -37.57 -35.51 -24.13
CA HIS A 407 -38.09 -36.87 -23.97
C HIS A 407 -39.43 -36.89 -23.22
N GLN A 408 -39.53 -36.15 -22.12
CA GLN A 408 -40.75 -35.98 -21.33
C GLN A 408 -41.87 -35.28 -22.12
N LYS A 409 -41.60 -34.10 -22.70
CA LYS A 409 -42.63 -33.34 -23.43
C LYS A 409 -43.18 -34.11 -24.63
N ALA A 410 -42.31 -34.77 -25.40
CA ALA A 410 -42.70 -35.60 -26.53
C ALA A 410 -43.57 -36.79 -26.10
N ALA A 411 -43.20 -37.51 -25.03
CA ALA A 411 -44.00 -38.63 -24.52
C ALA A 411 -45.38 -38.18 -24.00
N ILE A 412 -45.46 -37.02 -23.32
CA ILE A 412 -46.72 -36.45 -22.83
C ILE A 412 -47.60 -35.98 -24.00
N HIS A 413 -47.02 -35.51 -25.11
CA HIS A 413 -47.77 -35.14 -26.31
C HIS A 413 -48.30 -36.38 -27.05
N GLU A 414 -47.44 -37.37 -27.32
CA GLU A 414 -47.82 -38.65 -27.94
C GLU A 414 -48.93 -39.38 -27.15
N SER A 415 -48.90 -39.31 -25.80
CA SER A 415 -49.95 -39.86 -24.94
C SER A 415 -51.27 -39.07 -24.96
N TRP A 416 -51.31 -37.87 -25.53
CA TRP A 416 -52.54 -37.07 -25.68
C TRP A 416 -53.12 -37.15 -27.08
N THR A 417 -52.32 -37.38 -28.13
CA THR A 417 -52.84 -37.56 -29.51
C THR A 417 -53.53 -38.90 -29.71
N ASP A 418 -53.20 -39.92 -28.90
CA ASP A 418 -53.81 -41.25 -28.98
C ASP A 418 -55.35 -41.21 -28.87
N GLY A 419 -56.02 -41.99 -29.71
CA GLY A 419 -57.48 -42.06 -29.83
C GLY A 419 -58.20 -40.82 -30.37
N LYS A 420 -57.58 -39.63 -30.41
CA LYS A 420 -58.25 -38.36 -30.79
C LYS A 420 -58.79 -38.39 -32.23
N GLU A 421 -58.02 -38.93 -33.18
CA GLU A 421 -58.43 -39.08 -34.59
C GLU A 421 -59.74 -39.91 -34.73
N ALA A 422 -59.90 -40.96 -33.91
CA ALA A 422 -61.08 -41.81 -33.93
C ALA A 422 -62.32 -41.13 -33.33
N MET A 423 -62.13 -40.18 -32.38
CA MET A 423 -63.23 -39.37 -31.83
C MET A 423 -63.81 -38.42 -32.90
N LEU A 424 -62.95 -37.81 -33.72
CA LEU A 424 -63.33 -36.78 -34.69
C LEU A 424 -64.22 -37.26 -35.84
N THR A 425 -64.32 -38.58 -36.07
CA THR A 425 -65.06 -39.16 -37.21
C THR A 425 -66.50 -39.59 -36.91
N GLN A 426 -67.00 -39.35 -35.69
CA GLN A 426 -68.34 -39.78 -35.26
C GLN A 426 -69.48 -38.85 -35.73
N LYS A 427 -70.72 -39.38 -35.74
CA LYS A 427 -71.96 -38.70 -36.19
C LYS A 427 -73.08 -38.74 -35.15
N ASP A 428 -72.75 -38.24 -33.97
CA ASP A 428 -73.57 -38.18 -32.76
C ASP A 428 -74.63 -37.06 -32.74
N TYR A 429 -74.52 -36.07 -33.64
CA TYR A 429 -75.32 -34.85 -33.64
C TYR A 429 -76.70 -34.97 -34.33
N GLU A 430 -76.95 -36.01 -35.13
CA GLU A 430 -78.15 -36.11 -35.99
C GLU A 430 -79.47 -36.39 -35.23
N THR A 431 -79.39 -36.81 -33.96
CA THR A 431 -80.56 -37.19 -33.13
C THR A 431 -80.68 -36.38 -31.82
N SER A 432 -79.89 -35.33 -31.66
CA SER A 432 -79.73 -34.58 -30.41
C SER A 432 -80.62 -33.32 -30.32
N THR A 433 -80.98 -32.94 -29.10
CA THR A 433 -81.65 -31.66 -28.80
C THR A 433 -80.70 -30.47 -28.94
N LEU A 434 -81.20 -29.22 -28.97
CA LEU A 434 -80.33 -28.05 -29.14
C LEU A 434 -79.24 -27.94 -28.07
N SER A 435 -79.56 -28.21 -26.80
CA SER A 435 -78.59 -28.18 -25.71
C SER A 435 -77.55 -29.29 -25.85
N GLU A 436 -77.93 -30.45 -26.39
CA GLU A 436 -77.00 -31.55 -26.68
C GLU A 436 -76.13 -31.25 -27.91
N VAL A 437 -76.69 -30.71 -29.00
CA VAL A 437 -75.91 -30.28 -30.18
C VAL A 437 -74.97 -29.13 -29.82
N LYS A 438 -75.43 -28.11 -29.07
CA LYS A 438 -74.57 -27.06 -28.52
C LYS A 438 -73.57 -27.58 -27.48
N ALA A 439 -73.86 -28.68 -26.78
CA ALA A 439 -72.86 -29.34 -25.92
C ALA A 439 -71.87 -30.20 -26.71
N LEU A 440 -72.23 -30.75 -27.86
CA LEU A 440 -71.31 -31.42 -28.79
C LEU A 440 -70.44 -30.40 -29.52
N LEU A 441 -71.01 -29.29 -29.96
CA LEU A 441 -70.30 -28.14 -30.51
C LEU A 441 -69.35 -27.56 -29.46
N ARG A 442 -69.79 -27.30 -28.22
CA ARG A 442 -68.89 -26.87 -27.12
C ARG A 442 -67.85 -27.89 -26.70
N LYS A 443 -68.13 -29.21 -26.78
CA LYS A 443 -67.10 -30.24 -26.59
C LYS A 443 -66.09 -30.22 -27.74
N HIS A 444 -66.52 -29.85 -28.94
CA HIS A 444 -65.68 -29.69 -30.10
C HIS A 444 -64.86 -28.39 -30.05
N GLU A 445 -65.44 -27.26 -29.64
CA GLU A 445 -64.74 -26.00 -29.33
C GLU A 445 -63.76 -26.18 -28.16
N ALA A 446 -64.14 -26.91 -27.11
CA ALA A 446 -63.24 -27.26 -26.00
C ALA A 446 -62.11 -28.18 -26.46
N PHE A 447 -62.35 -29.04 -27.46
CA PHE A 447 -61.31 -29.82 -28.10
C PHE A 447 -60.43 -28.98 -29.05
N GLU A 448 -61.00 -28.02 -29.79
CA GLU A 448 -60.25 -27.01 -30.56
C GLU A 448 -59.41 -26.11 -29.64
N SER A 449 -59.87 -25.87 -28.42
CA SER A 449 -59.13 -25.11 -27.39
C SER A 449 -58.08 -25.96 -26.66
N ASP A 450 -58.34 -27.24 -26.39
CA ASP A 450 -57.35 -28.23 -25.92
C ASP A 450 -56.23 -28.41 -26.97
N LEU A 451 -56.60 -28.49 -28.25
CA LEU A 451 -55.71 -28.48 -29.41
C LEU A 451 -54.94 -27.15 -29.50
N ALA A 452 -55.59 -25.98 -29.46
CA ALA A 452 -54.90 -24.69 -29.49
C ALA A 452 -53.96 -24.47 -28.28
N ALA A 453 -54.32 -24.96 -27.09
CA ALA A 453 -53.45 -24.94 -25.91
C ALA A 453 -52.29 -25.95 -26.00
N HIS A 454 -52.39 -26.95 -26.88
CA HIS A 454 -51.33 -27.90 -27.18
C HIS A 454 -50.42 -27.46 -28.35
N GLN A 455 -50.79 -26.43 -29.12
CA GLN A 455 -49.94 -25.79 -30.14
C GLN A 455 -48.58 -25.36 -29.56
N ASP A 456 -48.60 -24.57 -28.48
CA ASP A 456 -47.41 -24.14 -27.72
C ASP A 456 -46.55 -25.34 -27.28
N ARG A 457 -47.16 -26.49 -26.97
CA ARG A 457 -46.41 -27.70 -26.61
C ARG A 457 -45.65 -28.30 -27.80
N VAL A 458 -46.24 -28.30 -28.99
CA VAL A 458 -45.58 -28.75 -30.23
C VAL A 458 -44.46 -27.78 -30.61
N GLU A 459 -44.74 -26.47 -30.57
CA GLU A 459 -43.74 -25.43 -30.83
C GLU A 459 -42.56 -25.50 -29.87
N GLN A 460 -42.80 -25.74 -28.57
CA GLN A 460 -41.74 -25.96 -27.58
C GLN A 460 -40.96 -27.28 -27.81
N ILE A 461 -41.60 -28.35 -28.28
CA ILE A 461 -40.91 -29.61 -28.63
C ILE A 461 -39.97 -29.38 -29.81
N ALA A 462 -40.42 -28.65 -30.84
CA ALA A 462 -39.60 -28.27 -31.99
C ALA A 462 -38.47 -27.30 -31.62
N ALA A 463 -38.75 -26.28 -30.80
CA ALA A 463 -37.74 -25.32 -30.33
C ALA A 463 -36.65 -25.99 -29.48
N ILE A 464 -37.00 -26.92 -28.59
CA ILE A 464 -36.01 -27.68 -27.80
C ILE A 464 -35.20 -28.63 -28.70
N ALA A 465 -35.82 -29.25 -29.71
CA ALA A 465 -35.08 -30.05 -30.69
C ALA A 465 -34.08 -29.20 -31.48
N GLN A 466 -34.46 -27.99 -31.89
CA GLN A 466 -33.55 -27.03 -32.52
C GLN A 466 -32.42 -26.59 -31.57
N GLU A 467 -32.73 -26.23 -30.32
CA GLU A 467 -31.74 -25.85 -29.30
C GLU A 467 -30.71 -26.96 -29.02
N LEU A 468 -31.14 -28.23 -29.06
CA LEU A 468 -30.25 -29.39 -28.97
C LEU A 468 -29.35 -29.56 -30.21
N ASN A 469 -29.82 -29.22 -31.41
CA ASN A 469 -28.98 -29.19 -32.62
C ASN A 469 -27.95 -28.07 -32.56
N GLU A 470 -28.34 -26.86 -32.15
CA GLU A 470 -27.48 -25.67 -32.07
C GLU A 470 -26.36 -25.80 -31.01
N LEU A 471 -26.50 -26.75 -30.08
CA LEU A 471 -25.52 -27.07 -29.05
C LEU A 471 -24.70 -28.35 -29.36
N ASP A 472 -24.76 -28.88 -30.59
CA ASP A 472 -24.08 -30.11 -31.04
C ASP A 472 -24.37 -31.34 -30.14
N TYR A 473 -25.65 -31.60 -29.85
CA TYR A 473 -26.04 -32.77 -29.05
C TYR A 473 -25.75 -34.11 -29.75
N TYR A 474 -25.20 -35.07 -29.01
CA TYR A 474 -24.66 -36.31 -29.57
C TYR A 474 -25.70 -37.25 -30.23
N ASP A 475 -26.97 -37.17 -29.81
CA ASP A 475 -28.09 -37.94 -30.41
C ASP A 475 -29.14 -37.04 -31.07
N ALA A 476 -28.70 -35.87 -31.58
CA ALA A 476 -29.53 -34.92 -32.33
C ALA A 476 -30.36 -35.57 -33.45
N ALA A 477 -29.81 -36.58 -34.14
CA ALA A 477 -30.51 -37.29 -35.22
C ALA A 477 -31.79 -38.01 -34.76
N SER A 478 -31.77 -38.63 -33.58
CA SER A 478 -32.92 -39.32 -32.96
C SER A 478 -33.99 -38.33 -32.52
N VAL A 479 -33.57 -37.24 -31.87
CA VAL A 479 -34.42 -36.12 -31.45
C VAL A 479 -35.19 -35.53 -32.64
N ASN A 480 -34.50 -35.20 -33.73
CA ASN A 480 -35.13 -34.64 -34.94
C ASN A 480 -36.13 -35.60 -35.59
N ALA A 481 -35.79 -36.89 -35.71
CA ALA A 481 -36.66 -37.88 -36.32
C ALA A 481 -37.98 -38.08 -35.53
N ARG A 482 -37.91 -38.01 -34.18
CA ARG A 482 -39.12 -38.04 -33.33
C ARG A 482 -39.93 -36.76 -33.44
N CYS A 483 -39.26 -35.60 -33.51
CA CYS A 483 -39.93 -34.31 -33.62
C CYS A 483 -40.77 -34.18 -34.90
N GLN A 484 -40.21 -34.55 -36.06
CA GLN A 484 -40.95 -34.49 -37.34
C GLN A 484 -42.27 -35.28 -37.30
N LYS A 485 -42.23 -36.51 -36.76
CA LYS A 485 -43.40 -37.38 -36.64
C LYS A 485 -44.53 -36.75 -35.81
N ILE A 486 -44.19 -35.96 -34.79
CA ILE A 486 -45.16 -35.24 -33.95
C ILE A 486 -45.84 -34.12 -34.77
N CYS A 487 -45.06 -33.35 -35.55
CA CYS A 487 -45.60 -32.33 -36.45
C CYS A 487 -46.53 -32.93 -37.53
N ASP A 488 -46.15 -34.04 -38.16
CA ASP A 488 -46.95 -34.71 -39.20
C ASP A 488 -48.34 -35.17 -38.67
N GLN A 489 -48.40 -35.64 -37.42
CA GLN A 489 -49.68 -36.01 -36.78
C GLN A 489 -50.51 -34.77 -36.41
N TRP A 490 -49.86 -33.67 -36.03
CA TRP A 490 -50.52 -32.43 -35.63
C TRP A 490 -51.37 -31.83 -36.75
N ASP A 491 -50.78 -31.67 -37.94
CA ASP A 491 -51.48 -31.15 -39.13
C ASP A 491 -52.69 -32.02 -39.48
N THR A 492 -52.55 -33.35 -39.35
CA THR A 492 -53.62 -34.32 -39.60
C THR A 492 -54.82 -34.10 -38.66
N LEU A 493 -54.58 -33.93 -37.36
CA LEU A 493 -55.62 -33.63 -36.37
C LEU A 493 -56.35 -32.32 -36.68
N GLY A 494 -55.64 -31.27 -37.10
CA GLY A 494 -56.25 -29.99 -37.50
C GLY A 494 -57.29 -30.17 -38.62
N THR A 495 -56.96 -30.92 -39.67
CA THR A 495 -57.89 -31.13 -40.80
C THR A 495 -59.15 -31.91 -40.42
N LEU A 496 -59.04 -32.95 -39.59
CA LEU A 496 -60.18 -33.73 -39.13
C LEU A 496 -61.12 -32.91 -38.24
N THR A 497 -60.55 -31.99 -37.46
CA THR A 497 -61.30 -31.13 -36.53
C THR A 497 -62.26 -30.20 -37.29
N HIS A 498 -61.75 -29.44 -38.27
CA HIS A 498 -62.57 -28.53 -39.09
C HIS A 498 -63.77 -29.23 -39.76
N ASN A 499 -63.58 -30.41 -40.35
CA ASN A 499 -64.66 -31.13 -41.05
C ASN A 499 -65.84 -31.53 -40.13
N ARG A 500 -65.58 -31.79 -38.84
CA ARG A 500 -66.62 -32.12 -37.85
C ARG A 500 -67.39 -30.88 -37.40
N LYS A 501 -66.74 -29.72 -37.32
CA LYS A 501 -67.34 -28.44 -36.95
C LYS A 501 -68.47 -28.02 -37.89
N ASP A 502 -68.20 -27.94 -39.19
CA ASP A 502 -69.17 -27.57 -40.24
C ASP A 502 -70.46 -28.40 -40.18
N SER A 503 -70.36 -29.66 -39.75
CA SER A 503 -71.49 -30.59 -39.62
C SER A 503 -72.33 -30.32 -38.37
N LEU A 504 -71.72 -29.85 -37.28
CA LEU A 504 -72.38 -29.49 -36.02
C LEU A 504 -73.11 -28.14 -36.13
N GLU A 505 -72.43 -27.10 -36.62
CA GLU A 505 -72.98 -25.74 -36.82
C GLU A 505 -74.26 -25.74 -37.67
N ARG A 506 -74.31 -26.62 -38.68
CA ARG A 506 -75.47 -26.76 -39.56
C ARG A 506 -76.73 -27.25 -38.83
N THR A 507 -76.59 -28.21 -37.91
CA THR A 507 -77.72 -28.77 -37.15
C THR A 507 -78.12 -27.86 -36.00
N GLU A 508 -77.16 -27.21 -35.35
CA GLU A 508 -77.38 -26.15 -34.37
C GLU A 508 -78.34 -25.09 -34.92
N LYS A 509 -77.99 -24.47 -36.05
CA LYS A 509 -78.74 -23.35 -36.66
C LYS A 509 -80.22 -23.64 -36.96
N GLN A 510 -80.58 -24.90 -37.22
CA GLN A 510 -81.98 -25.29 -37.47
C GLN A 510 -82.80 -25.36 -36.17
N LEU A 511 -82.15 -25.76 -35.08
CA LEU A 511 -82.74 -25.81 -33.75
C LEU A 511 -82.71 -24.42 -33.08
N GLU A 512 -81.74 -23.58 -33.40
CA GLU A 512 -81.68 -22.18 -32.97
C GLU A 512 -82.90 -21.36 -33.38
N SER A 513 -83.44 -21.52 -34.58
CA SER A 513 -84.63 -20.75 -34.99
C SER A 513 -85.90 -21.07 -34.15
N ILE A 514 -85.92 -22.21 -33.46
CA ILE A 514 -86.97 -22.59 -32.51
C ILE A 514 -86.67 -22.04 -31.10
N ASP A 515 -85.39 -22.08 -30.70
CA ASP A 515 -84.87 -21.38 -29.51
C ASP A 515 -85.20 -19.89 -29.59
N GLU A 516 -84.80 -19.20 -30.66
CA GLU A 516 -84.99 -17.77 -30.90
C GLU A 516 -86.41 -17.26 -30.62
N LEU A 517 -87.46 -18.02 -30.97
CA LEU A 517 -88.85 -17.61 -30.76
C LEU A 517 -89.36 -17.92 -29.34
N TYR A 518 -88.98 -19.05 -28.74
CA TYR A 518 -89.24 -19.29 -27.31
C TYR A 518 -88.45 -18.29 -26.45
N LEU A 519 -87.24 -17.95 -26.87
CA LEU A 519 -86.40 -16.91 -26.33
C LEU A 519 -86.99 -15.53 -26.58
N GLU A 520 -87.67 -15.25 -27.69
CA GLU A 520 -88.36 -13.97 -27.92
C GLU A 520 -89.58 -13.78 -27.01
N TYR A 521 -90.34 -14.85 -26.74
CA TYR A 521 -91.33 -14.84 -25.67
C TYR A 521 -90.67 -14.53 -24.32
N ALA A 522 -89.57 -15.22 -23.98
CA ALA A 522 -88.85 -15.01 -22.72
C ALA A 522 -88.20 -13.62 -22.62
N LYS A 523 -87.62 -13.09 -23.69
CA LYS A 523 -86.99 -11.76 -23.83
C LYS A 523 -87.97 -10.61 -23.65
N ARG A 524 -89.27 -10.85 -23.73
CA ARG A 524 -90.30 -9.82 -23.47
C ARG A 524 -91.03 -10.07 -22.15
N ALA A 525 -91.35 -11.34 -21.85
CA ALA A 525 -91.85 -11.75 -20.54
C ALA A 525 -90.89 -11.38 -19.39
N ALA A 526 -89.58 -11.56 -19.57
CA ALA A 526 -88.56 -11.30 -18.55
C ALA A 526 -88.34 -9.81 -18.26
N PRO A 527 -88.04 -8.90 -19.21
CA PRO A 527 -87.90 -7.48 -18.87
C PRO A 527 -89.23 -6.86 -18.43
N PHE A 528 -90.39 -7.36 -18.85
CA PHE A 528 -91.67 -6.91 -18.31
C PHE A 528 -91.87 -7.38 -16.85
N ASN A 529 -91.54 -8.63 -16.56
CA ASN A 529 -91.45 -9.17 -15.20
C ASN A 529 -90.45 -8.39 -14.33
N ASN A 530 -89.26 -8.11 -14.85
CA ASN A 530 -88.19 -7.42 -14.15
C ASN A 530 -88.44 -5.91 -14.08
N TRP A 531 -89.28 -5.33 -14.94
CA TRP A 531 -89.81 -3.98 -14.75
C TRP A 531 -90.82 -3.97 -13.59
N MET A 532 -91.64 -5.01 -13.41
CA MET A 532 -92.51 -5.11 -12.23
C MET A 532 -91.73 -5.37 -10.93
N GLU A 533 -90.66 -6.17 -10.99
CA GLU A 533 -89.81 -6.45 -9.82
C GLU A 533 -88.85 -5.31 -9.51
N GLY A 534 -88.22 -4.71 -10.52
CA GLY A 534 -87.47 -3.45 -10.41
C GLY A 534 -88.34 -2.30 -9.93
N ALA A 535 -89.59 -2.19 -10.39
CA ALA A 535 -90.57 -1.26 -9.80
C ALA A 535 -90.83 -1.55 -8.32
N MET A 536 -90.84 -2.81 -7.87
CA MET A 536 -90.96 -3.12 -6.44
C MET A 536 -89.67 -2.78 -5.67
N GLU A 537 -88.49 -3.00 -6.27
CA GLU A 537 -87.18 -2.72 -5.69
C GLU A 537 -86.87 -1.23 -5.62
N ASP A 538 -87.08 -0.44 -6.68
CA ASP A 538 -86.94 1.03 -6.73
C ASP A 538 -87.83 1.75 -5.69
N LEU A 539 -88.90 1.09 -5.25
CA LEU A 539 -89.82 1.56 -4.20
C LEU A 539 -89.42 1.11 -2.78
N GLN A 540 -88.50 0.15 -2.66
CA GLN A 540 -87.98 -0.40 -1.40
C GLN A 540 -86.48 -0.11 -1.16
N ASP A 541 -85.77 0.38 -2.17
CA ASP A 541 -84.32 0.63 -2.21
C ASP A 541 -83.82 1.54 -1.07
N MET A 542 -82.51 1.45 -0.75
CA MET A 542 -81.86 2.22 0.30
C MET A 542 -80.79 3.16 -0.28
N PHE A 543 -81.24 4.34 -0.71
CA PHE A 543 -80.41 5.42 -1.22
C PHE A 543 -79.48 6.02 -0.16
N ILE A 544 -78.30 6.48 -0.61
CA ILE A 544 -77.33 7.24 0.16
C ILE A 544 -76.99 8.50 -0.66
N VAL A 545 -76.88 9.64 0.03
CA VAL A 545 -76.57 10.95 -0.56
C VAL A 545 -75.50 11.66 0.29
N HIS A 546 -74.83 12.65 -0.30
CA HIS A 546 -73.68 13.36 0.28
C HIS A 546 -73.82 14.90 0.22
N ASN A 547 -74.87 15.37 -0.46
CA ASN A 547 -75.30 16.77 -0.51
C ASN A 547 -76.84 16.86 -0.56
N ILE A 548 -77.35 18.08 -0.52
CA ILE A 548 -78.78 18.40 -0.40
C ILE A 548 -79.51 18.29 -1.76
N ASP A 549 -78.81 18.53 -2.87
CA ASP A 549 -79.41 18.53 -4.22
C ASP A 549 -79.69 17.11 -4.73
N GLU A 550 -78.81 16.14 -4.43
CA GLU A 550 -78.99 14.71 -4.77
C GLU A 550 -80.34 14.15 -4.29
N ILE A 551 -80.65 14.35 -3.01
CA ILE A 551 -81.88 13.83 -2.39
C ILE A 551 -83.13 14.56 -2.90
N GLN A 552 -83.01 15.84 -3.25
CA GLN A 552 -84.10 16.59 -3.91
C GLN A 552 -84.35 16.09 -5.34
N GLY A 553 -83.31 15.60 -6.02
CA GLY A 553 -83.39 14.88 -7.29
C GLY A 553 -84.13 13.54 -7.17
N LEU A 554 -83.82 12.72 -6.17
CA LEU A 554 -84.47 11.42 -5.93
C LEU A 554 -85.98 11.55 -5.70
N ILE A 555 -86.42 12.56 -4.92
CA ILE A 555 -87.84 12.89 -4.74
C ILE A 555 -88.52 13.19 -6.09
N THR A 556 -87.83 13.93 -6.96
CA THR A 556 -88.35 14.31 -8.29
C THR A 556 -88.47 13.12 -9.24
N ALA A 557 -87.50 12.18 -9.19
CA ALA A 557 -87.52 10.97 -10.00
C ALA A 557 -88.68 10.03 -9.64
N HIS A 558 -89.00 9.90 -8.35
CA HIS A 558 -90.10 9.05 -7.88
C HIS A 558 -91.48 9.54 -8.37
N GLU A 559 -91.70 10.85 -8.51
CA GLU A 559 -92.91 11.40 -9.15
C GLU A 559 -93.00 11.05 -10.65
N GLN A 560 -91.87 11.05 -11.36
CA GLN A 560 -91.84 10.71 -12.79
C GLN A 560 -92.12 9.23 -13.03
N PHE A 561 -91.60 8.34 -12.19
CA PHE A 561 -91.90 6.89 -12.26
C PHE A 561 -93.41 6.62 -12.24
N LYS A 562 -94.16 7.28 -11.34
CA LYS A 562 -95.62 7.12 -11.16
C LYS A 562 -96.43 7.41 -12.44
N ALA A 563 -95.89 8.15 -13.41
CA ALA A 563 -96.55 8.45 -14.69
C ALA A 563 -96.44 7.33 -15.75
N THR A 564 -95.48 6.41 -15.63
CA THR A 564 -95.15 5.40 -16.68
C THR A 564 -96.12 4.21 -16.74
N LEU A 565 -96.82 3.96 -15.64
CA LEU A 565 -97.60 2.75 -15.37
C LEU A 565 -98.66 2.39 -16.45
N PRO A 566 -99.37 3.33 -17.11
CA PRO A 566 -100.39 2.98 -18.11
C PRO A 566 -99.83 2.36 -19.41
N GLU A 567 -98.56 2.63 -19.75
CA GLU A 567 -97.97 2.11 -20.99
C GLU A 567 -97.46 0.69 -20.83
N ALA A 568 -96.85 0.39 -19.69
CA ALA A 568 -96.34 -0.94 -19.35
C ALA A 568 -97.44 -2.02 -19.46
N ASN A 569 -98.68 -1.73 -19.07
CA ASN A 569 -99.81 -2.68 -19.19
C ASN A 569 -100.09 -3.15 -20.64
N LYS A 570 -99.68 -2.41 -21.69
CA LYS A 570 -99.85 -2.82 -23.09
C LYS A 570 -98.84 -3.90 -23.51
N GLU A 571 -97.61 -3.82 -23.01
CA GLU A 571 -96.53 -4.76 -23.37
C GLU A 571 -96.87 -6.19 -22.91
N ARG A 572 -97.51 -6.29 -21.73
CA ARG A 572 -98.13 -7.50 -21.17
C ARG A 572 -98.94 -8.31 -22.18
N GLU A 573 -99.75 -7.65 -23.00
CA GLU A 573 -100.65 -8.29 -23.96
C GLU A 573 -99.89 -8.82 -25.18
N ALA A 574 -98.90 -8.06 -25.66
CA ALA A 574 -98.12 -8.42 -26.84
C ALA A 574 -97.18 -9.62 -26.60
N ILE A 575 -96.66 -9.78 -25.38
CA ILE A 575 -95.86 -10.94 -24.95
C ILE A 575 -96.58 -12.26 -25.24
N GLN A 576 -97.88 -12.34 -24.92
CA GLN A 576 -98.66 -13.58 -25.00
C GLN A 576 -98.79 -14.14 -26.44
N SER A 577 -98.58 -13.30 -27.46
CA SER A 577 -98.74 -13.69 -28.87
C SER A 577 -97.63 -14.63 -29.41
N ILE A 578 -96.39 -14.49 -28.92
CA ILE A 578 -95.21 -15.13 -29.53
C ILE A 578 -95.22 -16.66 -29.35
N GLN A 579 -95.74 -17.13 -28.21
CA GLN A 579 -95.85 -18.55 -27.85
C GLN A 579 -96.66 -19.39 -28.86
N ALA A 580 -97.49 -18.75 -29.71
CA ALA A 580 -98.26 -19.42 -30.75
C ALA A 580 -97.45 -19.79 -32.00
N GLU A 581 -96.46 -18.97 -32.40
CA GLU A 581 -95.70 -19.18 -33.65
C GLU A 581 -94.65 -20.31 -33.51
N VAL A 582 -94.09 -20.51 -32.32
CA VAL A 582 -93.07 -21.56 -32.09
C VAL A 582 -93.58 -22.97 -32.45
N GLN A 583 -94.86 -23.23 -32.20
CA GLN A 583 -95.50 -24.53 -32.42
C GLN A 583 -95.56 -24.95 -33.91
N LYS A 584 -95.28 -24.02 -34.83
CA LYS A 584 -95.42 -24.15 -36.29
C LYS A 584 -94.11 -24.55 -36.97
N ILE A 585 -92.95 -24.03 -36.53
CA ILE A 585 -91.65 -24.25 -37.20
C ILE A 585 -91.16 -25.70 -37.07
N ALA A 586 -91.38 -26.35 -35.93
CA ALA A 586 -90.89 -27.71 -35.72
C ALA A 586 -91.57 -28.75 -36.63
N GLN A 587 -92.85 -28.54 -36.96
CA GLN A 587 -93.67 -29.50 -37.71
C GLN A 587 -93.19 -29.70 -39.16
N SER A 588 -92.50 -28.72 -39.76
CA SER A 588 -92.05 -28.77 -41.16
C SER A 588 -90.69 -29.43 -41.36
N ASN A 589 -89.82 -29.43 -40.35
CA ASN A 589 -88.43 -29.91 -40.45
C ASN A 589 -88.22 -31.34 -39.93
N GLY A 590 -89.29 -32.03 -39.49
CA GLY A 590 -89.21 -33.37 -38.88
C GLY A 590 -88.65 -33.37 -37.44
N ILE A 591 -88.45 -32.19 -36.85
CA ILE A 591 -87.92 -32.00 -35.50
C ILE A 591 -89.01 -32.33 -34.47
N LYS A 592 -88.70 -33.18 -33.49
CA LYS A 592 -89.59 -33.48 -32.36
C LYS A 592 -89.38 -32.44 -31.25
N LEU A 593 -90.40 -31.62 -30.97
CA LEU A 593 -90.40 -30.75 -29.79
C LEU A 593 -90.51 -31.57 -28.50
N SER A 594 -89.64 -31.26 -27.54
CA SER A 594 -89.64 -31.85 -26.20
C SER A 594 -90.03 -30.80 -25.15
N GLY A 595 -91.31 -30.77 -24.76
CA GLY A 595 -91.78 -30.01 -23.60
C GLY A 595 -92.23 -28.57 -23.86
N ALA A 596 -92.32 -27.80 -22.77
CA ALA A 596 -92.71 -26.38 -22.76
C ALA A 596 -91.50 -25.45 -23.00
N ASN A 597 -91.74 -24.13 -23.06
CA ASN A 597 -90.70 -23.13 -23.28
C ASN A 597 -89.59 -23.25 -22.20
N PRO A 598 -88.32 -23.54 -22.58
CA PRO A 598 -87.26 -23.81 -21.61
C PRO A 598 -86.55 -22.54 -21.09
N TYR A 599 -86.77 -21.36 -21.69
CA TYR A 599 -86.07 -20.12 -21.32
C TYR A 599 -86.83 -19.29 -20.28
N THR A 600 -88.06 -19.67 -19.92
CA THR A 600 -88.78 -18.99 -18.83
C THR A 600 -89.80 -19.89 -18.13
N THR A 601 -89.77 -19.86 -16.80
CA THR A 601 -90.82 -20.41 -15.93
C THR A 601 -92.02 -19.46 -15.80
N ILE A 602 -91.91 -18.25 -16.34
CA ILE A 602 -92.96 -17.23 -16.34
C ILE A 602 -94.02 -17.63 -17.39
N THR A 603 -94.95 -18.46 -16.94
CA THR A 603 -96.23 -18.67 -17.64
C THR A 603 -96.96 -17.33 -17.80
N PRO A 604 -97.85 -17.17 -18.80
CA PRO A 604 -98.66 -15.96 -18.93
C PRO A 604 -99.38 -15.58 -17.61
N GLU A 605 -99.86 -16.59 -16.89
CA GLU A 605 -100.54 -16.48 -15.59
C GLU A 605 -99.66 -15.88 -14.48
N SER A 606 -98.34 -16.10 -14.51
CA SER A 606 -97.42 -15.58 -13.49
C SER A 606 -97.16 -14.07 -13.64
N ILE A 607 -97.35 -13.51 -14.84
CA ILE A 607 -97.13 -12.09 -15.11
C ILE A 607 -98.18 -11.25 -14.39
N ASP A 608 -99.46 -11.62 -14.56
CA ASP A 608 -100.60 -10.88 -14.00
C ASP A 608 -100.53 -10.75 -12.46
N ASN A 609 -100.08 -11.81 -11.77
CA ASN A 609 -99.99 -11.86 -10.30
C ASN A 609 -98.89 -10.97 -9.68
N LYS A 610 -97.90 -10.51 -10.45
CA LYS A 610 -96.86 -9.59 -9.95
C LYS A 610 -97.26 -8.12 -10.12
N TRP A 611 -97.98 -7.81 -11.20
CA TRP A 611 -98.48 -6.47 -11.52
C TRP A 611 -99.25 -5.84 -10.36
N GLU A 612 -100.15 -6.62 -9.73
CA GLU A 612 -100.98 -6.16 -8.61
C GLU A 612 -100.17 -5.78 -7.35
N LYS A 613 -98.99 -6.38 -7.14
CA LYS A 613 -98.16 -6.13 -5.94
C LYS A 613 -97.36 -4.84 -6.04
N ALA A 614 -96.81 -4.53 -7.21
CA ALA A 614 -96.04 -3.30 -7.43
C ALA A 614 -96.85 -2.04 -7.09
N MET A 615 -98.14 -2.05 -7.42
CA MET A 615 -99.06 -0.93 -7.16
C MET A 615 -99.28 -0.63 -5.67
N ALA A 616 -98.98 -1.56 -4.76
CA ALA A 616 -99.17 -1.39 -3.32
C ALA A 616 -97.97 -0.75 -2.60
N MET A 617 -96.78 -0.76 -3.20
CA MET A 617 -95.54 -0.30 -2.54
C MET A 617 -95.31 1.21 -2.69
N VAL A 618 -95.85 1.81 -3.76
CA VAL A 618 -95.60 3.21 -4.17
C VAL A 618 -95.64 4.21 -2.99
N PRO A 619 -96.69 4.25 -2.14
CA PRO A 619 -96.81 5.29 -1.10
C PRO A 619 -95.85 5.14 0.09
N GLN A 620 -95.06 4.06 0.15
CA GLN A 620 -94.09 3.85 1.23
C GLN A 620 -92.76 4.54 0.91
N ARG A 621 -92.41 4.65 -0.38
CA ARG A 621 -91.19 5.27 -0.90
C ARG A 621 -91.11 6.76 -0.58
N ASP A 622 -92.22 7.48 -0.81
CA ASP A 622 -92.37 8.92 -0.54
C ASP A 622 -91.87 9.31 0.87
N LYS A 623 -92.18 8.47 1.88
CA LYS A 623 -91.88 8.76 3.29
C LYS A 623 -90.39 8.64 3.64
N ALA A 624 -89.65 7.74 2.97
CA ALA A 624 -88.24 7.49 3.28
C ALA A 624 -87.36 8.67 2.84
N LEU A 625 -87.57 9.15 1.61
CA LEU A 625 -86.79 10.21 0.97
C LEU A 625 -86.80 11.51 1.79
N GLN A 626 -87.93 11.84 2.41
CA GLN A 626 -88.09 13.04 3.24
C GLN A 626 -87.24 13.02 4.53
N GLY A 627 -86.81 11.83 5.00
CA GLY A 627 -86.03 11.68 6.23
C GLY A 627 -84.56 12.10 6.07
N GLU A 628 -83.89 11.58 5.04
CA GLU A 628 -82.46 11.76 4.77
C GLU A 628 -82.09 13.20 4.39
N LEU A 629 -83.02 13.96 3.77
CA LEU A 629 -82.84 15.39 3.48
C LEU A 629 -82.44 16.19 4.74
N ASN A 630 -82.95 15.82 5.92
CA ASN A 630 -82.61 16.50 7.18
C ASN A 630 -81.17 16.20 7.63
N LYS A 631 -80.63 15.01 7.30
CA LYS A 631 -79.28 14.58 7.68
C LYS A 631 -78.21 15.33 6.88
N GLN A 632 -78.42 15.52 5.57
CA GLN A 632 -77.46 16.25 4.72
C GLN A 632 -77.29 17.73 5.12
N ASN A 633 -78.34 18.37 5.61
CA ASN A 633 -78.27 19.73 6.17
C ASN A 633 -77.37 19.82 7.43
N SER A 634 -77.24 18.73 8.21
CA SER A 634 -76.35 18.69 9.37
C SER A 634 -74.87 18.56 8.97
N ASN A 635 -74.58 17.84 7.89
CA ASN A 635 -73.22 17.57 7.43
C ASN A 635 -72.52 18.86 6.95
N ASP A 636 -73.23 19.72 6.22
CA ASP A 636 -72.66 20.97 5.70
C ASP A 636 -72.21 21.95 6.80
N THR A 637 -72.92 21.93 7.94
CA THR A 637 -72.56 22.74 9.12
C THR A 637 -71.19 22.34 9.70
N LEU A 638 -70.83 21.05 9.65
CA LEU A 638 -69.52 20.56 10.12
C LEU A 638 -68.39 21.04 9.21
N ARG A 639 -68.58 21.02 7.88
CA ARG A 639 -67.61 21.52 6.89
C ARG A 639 -67.19 22.96 7.22
N ALA A 640 -68.16 23.87 7.41
CA ALA A 640 -67.90 25.28 7.72
C ALA A 640 -67.10 25.50 9.02
N THR A 641 -67.31 24.64 10.03
CA THR A 641 -66.67 24.76 11.35
C THR A 641 -65.18 24.41 11.31
N PHE A 642 -64.80 23.33 10.63
CA PHE A 642 -63.39 22.95 10.48
C PHE A 642 -62.58 23.99 9.70
N ALA A 643 -63.12 24.45 8.56
CA ALA A 643 -62.44 25.37 7.66
C ALA A 643 -62.01 26.68 8.33
N THR A 644 -62.87 27.20 9.21
CA THR A 644 -62.62 28.43 9.97
C THR A 644 -61.36 28.31 10.85
N GLN A 645 -61.17 27.17 11.52
CA GLN A 645 -60.00 26.92 12.38
C GLN A 645 -58.74 26.61 11.56
N ALA A 646 -58.86 25.84 10.47
CA ALA A 646 -57.72 25.47 9.60
C ALA A 646 -57.02 26.70 9.00
N ASN A 647 -57.81 27.67 8.52
CA ASN A 647 -57.31 28.91 7.94
C ASN A 647 -56.47 29.76 8.94
N ALA A 648 -56.82 29.72 10.23
CA ALA A 648 -56.10 30.46 11.27
C ALA A 648 -54.75 29.82 11.63
N VAL A 649 -54.71 28.48 11.69
CA VAL A 649 -53.49 27.71 12.03
C VAL A 649 -52.42 27.88 10.95
N GLY A 650 -52.77 27.77 9.66
CA GLY A 650 -51.79 27.87 8.57
C GLY A 650 -50.99 29.17 8.56
N ALA A 651 -51.66 30.30 8.85
CA ALA A 651 -51.01 31.62 8.89
C ALA A 651 -49.98 31.76 10.03
N TYR A 652 -50.19 31.08 11.17
CA TYR A 652 -49.26 31.12 12.31
C TYR A 652 -47.92 30.42 11.98
N ILE A 653 -47.99 29.27 11.31
CA ILE A 653 -46.82 28.44 10.99
C ILE A 653 -45.85 29.18 10.07
N GLN A 654 -46.37 29.81 9.01
CA GLN A 654 -45.55 30.55 8.05
C GLN A 654 -44.75 31.68 8.72
N ALA A 655 -45.42 32.51 9.53
CA ALA A 655 -44.80 33.64 10.22
C ALA A 655 -43.64 33.23 11.15
N LYS A 656 -43.69 32.00 11.70
CA LYS A 656 -42.64 31.49 12.59
C LYS A 656 -41.46 30.85 11.88
N MET A 657 -41.59 30.39 10.63
CA MET A 657 -40.41 30.04 9.82
C MET A 657 -39.60 31.28 9.43
N GLU A 658 -40.27 32.37 9.03
CA GLU A 658 -39.62 33.60 8.55
C GLU A 658 -38.80 34.32 9.65
N GLU A 659 -39.18 34.16 10.92
CA GLU A 659 -38.44 34.72 12.06
C GLU A 659 -37.13 33.95 12.36
N ILE A 660 -37.12 32.61 12.29
CA ILE A 660 -35.91 31.78 12.51
C ILE A 660 -34.81 32.12 11.48
N GLY A 661 -35.22 32.38 10.23
CA GLY A 661 -34.29 32.77 9.17
C GLY A 661 -33.54 34.08 9.43
N ARG A 662 -34.11 35.02 10.21
CA ARG A 662 -33.44 36.28 10.57
C ARG A 662 -32.41 36.11 11.68
N ILE A 663 -32.70 35.30 12.70
CA ILE A 663 -31.81 35.07 13.85
C ILE A 663 -30.45 34.49 13.41
N SER A 664 -30.44 33.71 12.33
CA SER A 664 -29.23 33.06 11.79
C SER A 664 -28.26 34.00 11.05
N ILE A 665 -28.58 35.28 10.90
CA ILE A 665 -27.82 36.24 10.06
C ILE A 665 -27.17 37.36 10.89
N GLU A 666 -27.79 37.78 12.01
CA GLU A 666 -27.34 38.91 12.82
C GLU A 666 -26.41 38.47 13.98
N MET A 667 -25.21 37.99 13.64
CA MET A 667 -24.21 37.47 14.60
C MET A 667 -23.57 38.56 15.49
N ASN A 668 -24.32 39.11 16.44
CA ASN A 668 -23.82 40.02 17.49
C ASN A 668 -23.98 39.39 18.88
N GLY A 669 -22.88 38.90 19.47
CA GLY A 669 -22.86 38.28 20.81
C GLY A 669 -21.78 37.20 20.91
N THR A 670 -21.69 36.53 22.05
CA THR A 670 -20.92 35.28 22.16
C THR A 670 -21.69 34.11 21.53
N LEU A 671 -21.03 32.99 21.26
CA LEU A 671 -21.71 31.78 20.76
C LEU A 671 -22.70 31.24 21.81
N GLU A 672 -22.33 31.40 23.07
CA GLU A 672 -23.09 31.07 24.26
C GLU A 672 -24.39 31.91 24.41
N ASP A 673 -24.36 33.20 24.04
CA ASP A 673 -25.56 34.06 23.99
C ASP A 673 -26.53 33.63 22.88
N GLN A 674 -26.01 33.41 21.66
CA GLN A 674 -26.81 33.04 20.47
C GLN A 674 -27.51 31.69 20.67
N LEU A 675 -26.81 30.74 21.29
CA LEU A 675 -27.36 29.44 21.68
C LEU A 675 -28.53 29.54 22.67
N THR A 676 -28.54 30.59 23.51
CA THR A 676 -29.57 30.80 24.53
C THR A 676 -30.88 31.29 23.90
N HIS A 677 -30.84 32.32 23.04
CA HIS A 677 -32.05 32.85 22.39
C HIS A 677 -32.77 31.82 21.49
N LEU A 678 -32.04 30.96 20.78
CA LEU A 678 -32.66 29.90 19.98
C LEU A 678 -33.45 28.90 20.85
N LYS A 679 -32.99 28.64 22.08
CA LYS A 679 -33.66 27.73 23.03
C LYS A 679 -34.91 28.36 23.67
N GLU A 680 -34.95 29.69 23.86
CA GLU A 680 -36.18 30.41 24.24
C GLU A 680 -37.24 30.39 23.12
N TYR A 681 -36.80 30.58 21.87
CA TYR A 681 -37.68 30.60 20.70
C TYR A 681 -38.32 29.22 20.45
N GLN A 682 -37.58 28.13 20.71
CA GLN A 682 -38.11 26.76 20.68
C GLN A 682 -39.27 26.55 21.66
N GLN A 683 -39.15 27.04 22.91
CA GLN A 683 -40.24 26.95 23.90
C GLN A 683 -41.49 27.72 23.45
N THR A 684 -41.31 28.87 22.79
CA THR A 684 -42.41 29.68 22.28
C THR A 684 -43.23 28.92 21.23
N ILE A 685 -42.57 28.21 20.29
CA ILE A 685 -43.25 27.37 19.30
C ILE A 685 -44.03 26.24 20.01
N MET A 686 -43.39 25.52 20.94
CA MET A 686 -44.04 24.40 21.65
C MET A 686 -45.33 24.80 22.39
N SER A 687 -45.47 26.06 22.81
CA SER A 687 -46.67 26.55 23.51
C SER A 687 -47.97 26.52 22.67
N TYR A 688 -47.88 26.54 21.33
CA TYR A 688 -49.05 26.65 20.44
C TYR A 688 -49.69 25.28 20.07
N MET A 689 -49.06 24.16 20.45
CA MET A 689 -49.54 22.79 20.18
C MET A 689 -51.05 22.55 20.50
N PRO A 690 -51.64 23.10 21.59
CA PRO A 690 -53.05 22.83 21.92
C PRO A 690 -54.07 23.26 20.85
N GLU A 691 -53.78 24.27 20.02
CA GLU A 691 -54.70 24.68 18.94
C GLU A 691 -54.64 23.74 17.73
N ILE A 692 -53.48 23.10 17.48
CA ILE A 692 -53.35 22.00 16.50
C ILE A 692 -54.23 20.82 16.92
N ASN A 693 -54.16 20.45 18.21
CA ASN A 693 -54.92 19.32 18.76
C ASN A 693 -56.45 19.55 18.69
N LYS A 694 -56.93 20.79 18.82
CA LYS A 694 -58.35 21.13 18.60
C LYS A 694 -58.78 20.97 17.15
N LEU A 695 -57.93 21.38 16.20
CA LEU A 695 -58.22 21.25 14.78
C LEU A 695 -58.31 19.77 14.36
N GLU A 696 -57.41 18.92 14.88
CA GLU A 696 -57.49 17.47 14.75
C GLU A 696 -58.83 16.93 15.32
N GLY A 697 -59.28 17.45 16.46
CA GLY A 697 -60.60 17.13 17.02
C GLY A 697 -61.79 17.51 16.12
N HIS A 698 -61.73 18.65 15.41
CA HIS A 698 -62.74 19.00 14.40
C HIS A 698 -62.64 18.11 13.15
N HIS A 699 -61.43 17.69 12.77
CA HIS A 699 -61.21 16.75 11.67
C HIS A 699 -61.85 15.38 11.97
N GLN A 700 -61.67 14.88 13.19
CA GLN A 700 -62.26 13.62 13.68
C GLN A 700 -63.79 13.60 13.53
N HIS A 701 -64.51 14.67 13.92
CA HIS A 701 -65.97 14.73 13.80
C HIS A 701 -66.44 14.76 12.33
N ILE A 702 -65.64 15.35 11.43
CA ILE A 702 -65.88 15.33 9.98
C ILE A 702 -65.68 13.91 9.42
N GLN A 703 -64.63 13.20 9.84
CA GLN A 703 -64.40 11.81 9.46
C GLN A 703 -65.48 10.86 10.00
N GLU A 704 -65.93 11.03 11.24
CA GLU A 704 -67.02 10.24 11.84
C GLU A 704 -68.38 10.48 11.17
N ALA A 705 -68.62 11.69 10.65
CA ALA A 705 -69.76 12.00 9.79
C ALA A 705 -69.61 11.50 8.33
N LEU A 706 -68.48 10.85 7.99
CA LEU A 706 -68.10 10.39 6.66
C LEU A 706 -68.05 11.51 5.61
N ILE A 707 -67.59 12.69 6.04
CA ILE A 707 -67.36 13.86 5.20
C ILE A 707 -65.87 13.93 4.87
N PHE A 708 -65.53 14.02 3.58
CA PHE A 708 -64.13 14.01 3.10
C PHE A 708 -63.76 15.25 2.30
N ASP A 709 -64.75 16.03 1.88
CA ASP A 709 -64.63 17.28 1.12
C ASP A 709 -64.93 18.50 2.00
N ASN A 710 -64.27 19.62 1.72
CA ASN A 710 -64.57 20.88 2.41
C ASN A 710 -64.36 22.10 1.50
N GLN A 711 -65.45 22.60 0.92
CA GLN A 711 -65.45 23.74 0.01
C GLN A 711 -65.04 25.10 0.64
N TYR A 712 -64.84 25.16 1.96
CA TYR A 712 -64.61 26.42 2.69
C TYR A 712 -63.14 26.68 3.09
N THR A 713 -62.21 25.76 2.82
CA THR A 713 -60.76 25.97 3.04
C THR A 713 -59.91 25.26 1.98
N SER A 714 -58.74 25.83 1.68
CA SER A 714 -57.68 25.17 0.89
C SER A 714 -56.68 24.39 1.75
N TYR A 715 -56.71 24.54 3.09
CA TYR A 715 -55.82 23.81 3.99
C TYR A 715 -56.42 22.44 4.36
N THR A 716 -55.78 21.37 3.90
CA THR A 716 -56.00 20.04 4.48
C THR A 716 -55.21 19.90 5.78
N MET A 717 -55.62 18.99 6.68
CA MET A 717 -54.90 18.77 7.94
C MET A 717 -53.43 18.38 7.71
N GLU A 718 -53.15 17.63 6.64
CA GLU A 718 -51.80 17.18 6.30
C GLU A 718 -50.82 18.31 5.95
N HIS A 719 -51.28 19.34 5.21
CA HIS A 719 -50.46 20.52 4.92
C HIS A 719 -50.05 21.25 6.23
N LEU A 720 -50.92 21.25 7.23
CA LEU A 720 -50.67 21.89 8.52
C LEU A 720 -49.74 21.06 9.41
N ARG A 721 -49.83 19.71 9.36
CA ARG A 721 -48.88 18.80 10.03
C ARG A 721 -47.46 18.96 9.49
N VAL A 722 -47.27 18.85 8.17
CA VAL A 722 -45.94 18.96 7.54
C VAL A 722 -45.30 20.33 7.79
N GLY A 723 -46.09 21.41 7.72
CA GLY A 723 -45.61 22.76 8.05
C GLY A 723 -45.14 22.88 9.51
N TRP A 724 -45.83 22.22 10.46
CA TRP A 724 -45.47 22.20 11.87
C TRP A 724 -44.18 21.41 12.15
N GLU A 725 -44.04 20.24 11.54
CA GLU A 725 -42.85 19.38 11.70
C GLU A 725 -41.59 20.00 11.09
N GLN A 726 -41.71 20.63 9.92
CA GLN A 726 -40.62 21.34 9.27
C GLN A 726 -40.14 22.54 10.11
N LEU A 727 -41.06 23.25 10.78
CA LEU A 727 -40.73 24.36 11.69
C LEU A 727 -39.88 23.86 12.88
N LEU A 728 -40.28 22.75 13.51
CA LEU A 728 -39.56 22.12 14.62
C LEU A 728 -38.18 21.57 14.22
N THR A 729 -38.08 20.97 13.03
CA THR A 729 -36.81 20.42 12.53
C THR A 729 -35.81 21.53 12.20
N THR A 730 -36.28 22.65 11.65
CA THR A 730 -35.42 23.78 11.23
C THR A 730 -34.71 24.42 12.42
N ILE A 731 -35.41 24.67 13.53
CA ILE A 731 -34.81 25.26 14.73
C ILE A 731 -33.83 24.33 15.45
N ALA A 732 -34.09 23.01 15.46
CA ALA A 732 -33.21 22.03 16.08
C ALA A 732 -31.83 21.95 15.38
N ARG A 733 -31.79 22.11 14.04
CA ARG A 733 -30.54 22.13 13.27
C ARG A 733 -29.65 23.33 13.63
N THR A 734 -30.22 24.54 13.63
CA THR A 734 -29.46 25.78 13.90
C THR A 734 -28.82 25.78 15.30
N ILE A 735 -29.47 25.15 16.29
CA ILE A 735 -28.92 24.99 17.64
C ILE A 735 -27.64 24.13 17.65
N ASN A 736 -27.63 23.02 16.92
CA ASN A 736 -26.50 22.08 16.88
C ASN A 736 -25.26 22.68 16.20
N GLU A 737 -25.45 23.50 15.17
CA GLU A 737 -24.38 24.12 14.40
C GLU A 737 -23.53 25.10 15.22
N VAL A 738 -24.14 25.78 16.20
CA VAL A 738 -23.44 26.66 17.16
C VAL A 738 -22.65 25.84 18.19
N GLU A 739 -23.20 24.71 18.67
CA GLU A 739 -22.58 23.87 19.71
C GLU A 739 -21.25 23.21 19.24
N ASN A 740 -21.15 22.82 17.97
CA ASN A 740 -19.93 22.22 17.41
C ASN A 740 -18.73 23.19 17.32
N GLN A 741 -19.00 24.49 17.11
CA GLN A 741 -17.94 25.51 16.94
C GLN A 741 -17.16 25.74 18.23
N ILE A 742 -17.84 25.66 19.38
CA ILE A 742 -17.25 25.80 20.71
C ILE A 742 -16.25 24.64 20.97
N LEU A 743 -16.57 23.43 20.50
CA LEU A 743 -15.84 22.20 20.84
C LEU A 743 -14.47 22.08 20.15
N THR A 744 -14.30 22.66 18.96
CA THR A 744 -13.03 22.62 18.22
C THR A 744 -11.95 23.50 18.85
N ARG A 745 -12.35 24.59 19.52
CA ARG A 745 -11.46 25.53 20.23
C ARG A 745 -10.62 24.84 21.30
N ASP A 746 -11.26 23.94 22.07
CA ASP A 746 -10.70 23.42 23.32
C ASP A 746 -9.79 22.19 23.11
N ALA A 747 -9.79 21.59 21.92
CA ALA A 747 -9.16 20.29 21.65
C ALA A 747 -7.66 20.36 21.25
N LYS A 748 -7.21 21.40 20.53
CA LYS A 748 -5.81 21.50 20.04
C LYS A 748 -4.84 22.19 21.00
N GLY A 749 -5.29 22.73 22.13
CA GLY A 749 -4.43 23.44 23.10
C GLY A 749 -3.87 24.79 22.61
N ILE A 750 -4.32 25.25 21.43
CA ILE A 750 -4.02 26.56 20.86
C ILE A 750 -4.74 27.61 21.70
N SER A 751 -4.08 28.73 22.06
CA SER A 751 -4.75 29.77 22.84
C SER A 751 -5.91 30.40 22.04
N GLN A 752 -6.92 30.97 22.72
CA GLN A 752 -8.02 31.65 22.02
C GLN A 752 -7.52 32.81 21.13
N GLU A 753 -6.39 33.42 21.50
CA GLU A 753 -5.70 34.44 20.70
C GLU A 753 -4.99 33.83 19.49
N GLN A 754 -4.20 32.78 19.65
CA GLN A 754 -3.52 32.11 18.53
C GLN A 754 -4.49 31.45 17.55
N LEU A 755 -5.60 30.88 18.05
CA LEU A 755 -6.65 30.31 17.21
C LEU A 755 -7.40 31.42 16.46
N TYR A 756 -7.61 32.57 17.10
CA TYR A 756 -8.13 33.76 16.45
C TYR A 756 -7.13 34.35 15.44
N GLU A 757 -5.83 34.35 15.70
CA GLU A 757 -4.79 34.77 14.74
C GLU A 757 -4.77 33.84 13.52
N TYR A 758 -4.61 32.53 13.72
CA TYR A 758 -4.65 31.56 12.62
C TYR A 758 -5.96 31.65 11.84
N ARG A 759 -7.11 31.82 12.52
CA ARG A 759 -8.41 31.93 11.85
C ARG A 759 -8.64 33.29 11.19
N ALA A 760 -8.08 34.38 11.72
CA ALA A 760 -8.12 35.70 11.09
C ALA A 760 -7.23 35.73 9.85
N SER A 761 -6.03 35.13 9.90
CA SER A 761 -5.19 34.91 8.72
C SER A 761 -5.92 34.06 7.66
N PHE A 762 -6.52 32.93 8.07
CA PHE A 762 -7.28 32.06 7.16
C PHE A 762 -8.47 32.80 6.52
N ASN A 763 -9.33 33.44 7.33
CA ASN A 763 -10.48 34.23 6.87
C ASN A 763 -10.10 35.53 6.13
N HIS A 764 -8.85 35.99 6.20
CA HIS A 764 -8.35 37.14 5.42
C HIS A 764 -7.98 36.73 3.98
N PHE A 765 -7.58 35.47 3.79
CA PHE A 765 -7.23 34.93 2.49
C PHE A 765 -8.38 34.16 1.81
N ASP A 766 -9.28 33.53 2.57
CA ASP A 766 -10.56 32.94 2.12
C ASP A 766 -11.56 34.04 1.70
N LYS A 767 -11.56 34.41 0.41
CA LYS A 767 -12.33 35.56 -0.13
C LYS A 767 -13.75 35.20 -0.51
N ASP A 768 -13.99 33.96 -0.92
CA ASP A 768 -15.30 33.43 -1.32
C ASP A 768 -16.12 32.89 -0.13
N ARG A 769 -15.49 32.77 1.06
CA ARG A 769 -16.07 32.23 2.29
C ARG A 769 -16.42 30.75 2.18
N GLY A 770 -15.61 30.01 1.41
CA GLY A 770 -15.78 28.58 1.17
C GLY A 770 -15.33 27.69 2.35
N GLY A 771 -14.48 28.20 3.25
CA GLY A 771 -13.93 27.45 4.38
C GLY A 771 -12.68 26.62 4.08
N ALA A 772 -12.09 26.78 2.89
CA ALA A 772 -10.87 26.11 2.45
C ALA A 772 -10.03 27.06 1.57
N LEU A 773 -8.72 27.17 1.82
CA LEU A 773 -7.84 28.04 1.04
C LEU A 773 -7.41 27.38 -0.27
N GLN A 774 -7.46 28.12 -1.37
CA GLN A 774 -6.92 27.68 -2.67
C GLN A 774 -5.39 27.79 -2.70
N PRO A 775 -4.68 27.10 -3.63
CA PRO A 775 -3.21 27.01 -3.59
C PRO A 775 -2.49 28.36 -3.67
N GLU A 776 -2.99 29.29 -4.49
CA GLU A 776 -2.44 30.65 -4.62
C GLU A 776 -2.61 31.47 -3.32
N GLU A 777 -3.69 31.24 -2.60
CA GLU A 777 -4.02 31.90 -1.33
C GLU A 777 -3.21 31.31 -0.18
N PHE A 778 -2.98 29.99 -0.21
CA PHE A 778 -2.07 29.29 0.68
C PHE A 778 -0.60 29.70 0.45
N LYS A 779 -0.15 29.84 -0.81
CA LYS A 779 1.19 30.36 -1.15
C LYS A 779 1.40 31.78 -0.60
N ALA A 780 0.40 32.65 -0.75
CA ALA A 780 0.43 34.00 -0.17
C ALA A 780 0.52 33.98 1.37
N CYS A 781 -0.16 33.03 2.02
CA CYS A 781 -0.10 32.83 3.47
C CYS A 781 1.30 32.40 3.94
N LEU A 782 1.94 31.42 3.29
CA LEU A 782 3.29 30.94 3.65
C LEU A 782 4.37 32.02 3.48
N ILE A 783 4.32 32.81 2.41
CA ILE A 783 5.21 33.96 2.21
C ILE A 783 5.03 34.98 3.33
N SER A 784 3.78 35.24 3.76
CA SER A 784 3.49 36.14 4.89
C SER A 784 3.98 35.61 6.25
N LEU A 785 4.39 34.35 6.35
CA LEU A 785 4.90 33.71 7.57
C LEU A 785 6.43 33.58 7.59
N GLY A 786 7.12 34.06 6.55
CA GLY A 786 8.59 34.10 6.48
C GLY A 786 9.24 32.85 5.90
N TYR A 787 8.49 31.96 5.25
CA TYR A 787 9.07 30.92 4.39
C TYR A 787 9.51 31.55 3.05
N ASP A 788 10.71 31.18 2.58
CA ASP A 788 11.37 31.82 1.43
C ASP A 788 10.85 31.29 0.07
N VAL A 789 9.54 31.44 -0.12
CA VAL A 789 8.78 30.91 -1.26
C VAL A 789 8.64 31.95 -2.39
N GLU A 790 9.73 32.68 -2.69
CA GLU A 790 9.75 33.66 -3.77
C GLU A 790 9.45 33.04 -5.15
N ASN A 791 9.00 33.85 -6.11
CA ASN A 791 8.55 33.40 -7.44
C ASN A 791 9.70 33.08 -8.42
N ASP A 792 10.78 32.51 -7.90
CA ASP A 792 11.88 31.92 -8.65
C ASP A 792 11.76 30.38 -8.67
N LYS A 793 12.44 29.73 -9.62
CA LYS A 793 12.33 28.28 -9.87
C LYS A 793 12.70 27.38 -8.67
N THR A 794 13.37 27.93 -7.65
CA THR A 794 13.69 27.27 -6.39
C THR A 794 12.52 27.31 -5.41
N GLY A 795 11.88 28.46 -5.23
CA GLY A 795 10.75 28.64 -4.30
C GLY A 795 9.51 27.84 -4.70
N ASP A 796 9.24 27.70 -6.01
CA ASP A 796 8.18 26.80 -6.49
C ASP A 796 8.48 25.31 -6.18
N GLY A 797 9.74 24.90 -6.09
CA GLY A 797 10.11 23.55 -5.67
C GLY A 797 9.80 23.29 -4.19
N GLU A 798 10.10 24.26 -3.34
CA GLU A 798 9.77 24.25 -1.90
C GLU A 798 8.26 24.27 -1.67
N PHE A 799 7.51 25.12 -2.38
CA PHE A 799 6.05 25.19 -2.25
C PHE A 799 5.37 23.84 -2.51
N ASN A 800 5.76 23.15 -3.58
CA ASN A 800 5.19 21.84 -3.92
C ASN A 800 5.57 20.76 -2.89
N ARG A 801 6.75 20.83 -2.28
CA ARG A 801 7.16 19.97 -1.15
C ARG A 801 6.26 20.17 0.07
N ILE A 802 6.00 21.43 0.43
CA ILE A 802 5.13 21.79 1.56
C ILE A 802 3.68 21.38 1.30
N MET A 803 3.15 21.68 0.12
CA MET A 803 1.79 21.30 -0.28
C MET A 803 1.58 19.77 -0.22
N GLY A 804 2.58 18.98 -0.60
CA GLY A 804 2.54 17.51 -0.50
C GLY A 804 2.51 16.96 0.93
N ILE A 805 2.88 17.75 1.94
CA ILE A 805 2.79 17.38 3.37
C ILE A 805 1.44 17.86 3.95
N VAL A 806 0.90 18.98 3.46
CA VAL A 806 -0.33 19.62 3.97
C VAL A 806 -1.62 19.08 3.32
N ASP A 807 -1.57 18.71 2.03
CA ASP A 807 -2.67 18.09 1.27
C ASP A 807 -2.21 16.74 0.65
N PRO A 808 -1.93 15.71 1.48
CA PRO A 808 -1.48 14.40 0.98
C PRO A 808 -2.56 13.65 0.18
N ASN A 809 -3.79 14.16 0.13
CA ASN A 809 -4.89 13.63 -0.66
C ASN A 809 -4.98 14.26 -2.07
N GLY A 810 -4.20 15.31 -2.36
CA GLY A 810 -4.23 16.02 -3.65
C GLY A 810 -5.57 16.67 -3.97
N THR A 811 -6.29 17.15 -2.94
CA THR A 811 -7.60 17.81 -3.09
C THR A 811 -7.53 19.20 -3.70
N GLY A 812 -6.34 19.82 -3.73
CA GLY A 812 -6.10 21.14 -4.28
C GLY A 812 -6.54 22.28 -3.38
N SER A 813 -6.92 22.03 -2.12
CA SER A 813 -7.30 23.08 -1.18
C SER A 813 -6.88 22.75 0.26
N VAL A 814 -6.35 23.73 0.97
CA VAL A 814 -5.86 23.54 2.34
C VAL A 814 -6.97 23.84 3.34
N THR A 815 -7.41 22.79 4.04
CA THR A 815 -8.30 22.93 5.19
C THR A 815 -7.54 23.48 6.40
N PHE A 816 -8.24 24.28 7.22
CA PHE A 816 -7.68 24.92 8.42
C PHE A 816 -7.00 23.96 9.40
N GLN A 817 -7.41 22.69 9.40
CA GLN A 817 -6.86 21.63 10.26
C GLN A 817 -5.40 21.28 9.92
N ALA A 818 -5.10 21.04 8.65
CA ALA A 818 -3.83 20.44 8.20
C ALA A 818 -2.66 21.44 8.18
N PHE A 819 -2.97 22.71 7.88
CA PHE A 819 -2.01 23.83 7.95
C PHE A 819 -1.24 23.90 9.29
N ILE A 820 -1.91 23.57 10.40
CA ILE A 820 -1.34 23.66 11.75
C ILE A 820 -0.31 22.55 12.02
N ASP A 821 -0.50 21.37 11.43
CA ASP A 821 0.25 20.17 11.82
C ASP A 821 1.63 20.08 11.12
N PHE A 822 1.78 20.74 9.96
CA PHE A 822 3.01 20.82 9.16
C PHE A 822 4.18 21.58 9.82
N MET A 823 3.92 22.54 10.71
CA MET A 823 4.90 23.52 11.22
C MET A 823 5.95 22.94 12.22
N SER A 824 6.37 21.67 12.10
CA SER A 824 6.85 20.89 13.25
C SER A 824 8.10 19.98 13.10
N THR A 825 8.74 19.77 11.93
CA THR A 825 9.32 18.42 11.64
C THR A 825 10.71 18.18 10.95
N GLU A 826 11.66 19.10 10.71
CA GLU A 826 12.85 18.89 9.78
C GLU A 826 14.29 18.60 10.38
N THR A 827 15.21 17.78 9.76
CA THR A 827 16.64 17.50 10.24
C THR A 827 17.85 17.05 9.29
N THR A 828 18.43 15.79 9.27
CA THR A 828 19.91 15.48 9.02
C THR A 828 20.38 14.21 8.20
N ASP A 829 21.67 14.09 7.74
CA ASP A 829 22.33 12.91 7.02
C ASP A 829 23.90 12.67 7.24
N THR A 830 24.66 11.91 6.37
CA THR A 830 25.86 11.04 6.70
C THR A 830 27.17 10.96 5.77
N ASP A 831 27.73 9.77 5.34
CA ASP A 831 29.19 9.48 4.99
C ASP A 831 29.49 8.51 3.75
N SER A 832 30.77 8.21 3.36
CA SER A 832 31.21 7.62 2.04
C SER A 832 32.39 6.56 1.97
N ALA A 833 33.16 6.47 0.85
CA ALA A 833 33.83 5.24 0.33
C ALA A 833 35.39 5.16 0.23
N ASP A 834 36.14 6.23 -0.06
CA ASP A 834 37.62 6.26 -0.28
C ASP A 834 38.45 5.51 0.79
N GLN A 835 37.89 5.43 2.01
CA GLN A 835 38.46 4.85 3.21
C GLN A 835 38.94 3.39 3.05
N VAL A 836 38.46 2.66 2.03
CA VAL A 836 38.79 1.26 1.75
C VAL A 836 40.10 1.10 0.96
N ILE A 837 40.34 1.86 -0.11
CA ILE A 837 41.57 1.75 -0.93
C ILE A 837 42.81 2.04 -0.07
N ALA A 838 42.71 3.04 0.80
CA ALA A 838 43.73 3.39 1.78
C ALA A 838 44.11 2.23 2.73
N SER A 839 43.21 1.25 2.94
CA SER A 839 43.47 0.10 3.80
C SER A 839 44.34 -0.96 3.10
N PHE A 840 44.13 -1.26 1.81
CA PHE A 840 44.92 -2.29 1.11
C PHE A 840 46.38 -1.89 0.92
N LYS A 841 46.65 -0.60 0.66
CA LYS A 841 48.01 -0.08 0.48
C LYS A 841 48.91 -0.30 1.72
N ILE A 842 48.33 -0.30 2.91
CA ILE A 842 49.06 -0.54 4.17
C ILE A 842 49.56 -2.00 4.23
N LEU A 843 48.76 -2.97 3.76
CA LEU A 843 49.12 -4.40 3.74
C LEU A 843 50.18 -4.73 2.68
N ALA A 844 50.14 -4.04 1.55
CA ALA A 844 51.15 -4.16 0.49
C ALA A 844 52.52 -3.57 0.90
N GLY A 845 52.62 -2.87 2.03
CA GLY A 845 53.83 -2.16 2.45
C GLY A 845 54.16 -0.98 1.52
N ASP A 846 53.14 -0.17 1.22
CA ASP A 846 53.17 0.98 0.29
C ASP A 846 53.48 0.65 -1.19
N LYS A 847 53.66 -0.62 -1.55
CA LYS A 847 53.71 -1.09 -2.95
C LYS A 847 52.34 -0.93 -3.62
N ASN A 848 52.33 -0.72 -4.94
CA ASN A 848 51.11 -0.70 -5.76
C ASN A 848 50.59 -2.11 -6.15
N PHE A 849 51.16 -3.17 -5.58
CA PHE A 849 50.76 -4.56 -5.80
C PHE A 849 50.95 -5.37 -4.52
N ILE A 850 50.19 -6.46 -4.37
CA ILE A 850 50.31 -7.40 -3.25
C ILE A 850 50.53 -8.82 -3.78
N THR A 851 51.31 -9.66 -3.09
CA THR A 851 51.53 -11.04 -3.51
C THR A 851 50.60 -12.03 -2.81
N ALA A 852 50.37 -13.20 -3.43
CA ALA A 852 49.59 -14.27 -2.83
C ALA A 852 50.18 -14.78 -1.49
N GLU A 853 51.48 -14.67 -1.28
CA GLU A 853 52.12 -15.02 0.00
C GLU A 853 51.91 -13.94 1.07
N GLU A 854 51.83 -12.66 0.70
CA GLU A 854 51.49 -11.57 1.61
C GLU A 854 50.01 -11.64 2.02
N LEU A 855 49.09 -11.88 1.09
CA LEU A 855 47.66 -12.09 1.40
C LEU A 855 47.47 -13.26 2.40
N ARG A 856 48.12 -14.41 2.16
CA ARG A 856 48.09 -15.58 3.06
C ARG A 856 48.77 -15.40 4.42
N ARG A 857 49.57 -14.34 4.58
CA ARG A 857 50.26 -14.02 5.85
C ARG A 857 49.47 -13.03 6.70
N GLU A 858 48.81 -12.07 6.08
CA GLU A 858 48.14 -10.94 6.76
C GLU A 858 46.60 -11.09 6.87
N LEU A 859 45.98 -11.95 6.05
CA LEU A 859 44.52 -12.20 6.07
C LEU A 859 44.20 -13.65 6.50
N PRO A 860 42.98 -13.91 7.02
CA PRO A 860 42.45 -15.26 7.24
C PRO A 860 42.50 -16.10 5.95
N PRO A 861 42.71 -17.43 6.01
CA PRO A 861 42.94 -18.26 4.82
C PRO A 861 41.81 -18.22 3.79
N ASP A 862 40.57 -18.18 4.24
CA ASP A 862 39.36 -18.06 3.41
C ASP A 862 39.31 -16.72 2.66
N GLN A 863 39.59 -15.62 3.35
CA GLN A 863 39.62 -14.27 2.77
C GLN A 863 40.84 -14.09 1.83
N ALA A 864 41.96 -14.71 2.16
CA ALA A 864 43.17 -14.72 1.33
C ALA A 864 42.93 -15.44 0.00
N GLU A 865 42.39 -16.67 -0.01
CA GLU A 865 42.07 -17.38 -1.25
C GLU A 865 40.96 -16.67 -2.06
N TYR A 866 39.96 -16.08 -1.41
CA TYR A 866 38.94 -15.27 -2.09
C TYR A 866 39.55 -14.07 -2.84
N CYS A 867 40.46 -13.31 -2.21
CA CYS A 867 41.20 -12.25 -2.88
C CYS A 867 42.08 -12.79 -4.03
N ILE A 868 42.80 -13.90 -3.81
CA ILE A 868 43.67 -14.51 -4.83
C ILE A 868 42.87 -14.99 -6.06
N ALA A 869 41.62 -15.44 -5.88
CA ALA A 869 40.74 -15.87 -6.97
C ALA A 869 40.04 -14.71 -7.70
N ARG A 870 39.90 -13.54 -7.08
CA ARG A 870 39.15 -12.38 -7.62
C ARG A 870 40.05 -11.22 -8.10
N MET A 871 41.28 -11.08 -7.62
CA MET A 871 42.20 -10.02 -8.03
C MET A 871 42.88 -10.33 -9.37
N ALA A 872 43.05 -9.31 -10.21
CA ALA A 872 43.79 -9.42 -11.47
C ALA A 872 45.31 -9.49 -11.24
N PRO A 873 46.08 -10.19 -12.10
CA PRO A 873 47.54 -10.16 -12.03
C PRO A 873 48.08 -8.77 -12.40
N TYR A 874 49.00 -8.24 -11.60
CA TYR A 874 49.54 -6.89 -11.79
C TYR A 874 50.55 -6.85 -12.95
N THR A 875 50.35 -5.93 -13.89
CA THR A 875 51.11 -5.83 -15.16
C THR A 875 52.04 -4.62 -15.25
N GLY A 876 52.24 -3.88 -14.15
CA GLY A 876 53.10 -2.70 -14.10
C GLY A 876 54.61 -2.98 -14.23
N PRO A 877 55.45 -1.94 -14.40
CA PRO A 877 56.89 -2.09 -14.65
C PRO A 877 57.66 -2.74 -13.49
N ASP A 878 57.12 -2.68 -12.27
CA ASP A 878 57.72 -3.20 -11.04
C ASP A 878 57.22 -4.62 -10.67
N ALA A 879 56.51 -5.31 -11.59
CA ALA A 879 55.82 -6.56 -11.30
C ALA A 879 56.74 -7.71 -10.86
N ALA A 880 56.50 -8.20 -9.64
CA ALA A 880 57.11 -9.43 -9.13
C ALA A 880 56.32 -10.69 -9.58
N PRO A 881 56.95 -11.89 -9.62
CA PRO A 881 56.23 -13.13 -9.85
C PRO A 881 55.11 -13.34 -8.79
N GLY A 882 53.86 -13.49 -9.25
CA GLY A 882 52.71 -13.65 -8.35
C GLY A 882 52.15 -12.36 -7.74
N ALA A 883 52.44 -11.20 -8.34
CA ALA A 883 51.85 -9.92 -7.98
C ALA A 883 50.38 -9.78 -8.45
N LEU A 884 49.52 -9.26 -7.58
CA LEU A 884 48.09 -9.02 -7.78
C LEU A 884 47.77 -7.53 -7.58
N ASP A 885 46.79 -7.04 -8.33
CA ASP A 885 46.26 -5.68 -8.21
C ASP A 885 45.08 -5.62 -7.24
N TYR A 886 45.23 -4.81 -6.19
CA TYR A 886 44.18 -4.54 -5.21
C TYR A 886 43.41 -3.23 -5.50
N MET A 887 43.91 -2.36 -6.39
CA MET A 887 43.30 -1.07 -6.68
C MET A 887 42.04 -1.27 -7.53
N SER A 888 42.16 -1.93 -8.70
CA SER A 888 41.00 -2.29 -9.53
C SER A 888 39.96 -3.09 -8.76
N PHE A 889 40.40 -4.01 -7.89
CA PHE A 889 39.52 -4.78 -7.00
C PHE A 889 38.74 -3.90 -6.00
N SER A 890 39.41 -2.92 -5.38
CA SER A 890 38.77 -2.01 -4.41
C SER A 890 37.82 -1.02 -5.09
N THR A 891 38.18 -0.55 -6.28
CA THR A 891 37.35 0.33 -7.13
C THR A 891 36.11 -0.41 -7.66
N ALA A 892 36.27 -1.65 -8.14
CA ALA A 892 35.16 -2.49 -8.58
C ALA A 892 34.18 -2.86 -7.45
N LEU A 893 34.69 -2.99 -6.21
CA LEU A 893 33.86 -3.17 -5.01
C LEU A 893 32.88 -2.02 -4.76
N TYR A 894 33.19 -0.80 -5.21
CA TYR A 894 32.37 0.41 -5.02
C TYR A 894 31.83 1.01 -6.35
N GLY A 895 32.11 0.38 -7.48
CA GLY A 895 31.57 0.77 -8.79
C GLY A 895 32.23 1.98 -9.45
N GLU A 896 33.33 2.50 -8.91
CA GLU A 896 34.04 3.70 -9.42
C GLU A 896 35.00 3.39 -10.59
N SER A 897 34.77 2.33 -11.35
CA SER A 897 35.59 1.97 -12.51
C SER A 897 35.03 2.58 -13.79
N ASP A 898 35.70 3.61 -14.33
CA ASP A 898 35.47 4.10 -15.69
C ASP A 898 35.69 2.97 -16.73
N LEU A 899 34.61 2.48 -17.34
CA LEU A 899 34.62 1.51 -18.44
C LEU A 899 33.38 1.66 -19.34
#